data_AF-A0A256YQB6-F1
#
_entry.id   AF-A0A256YQB6-F1
#
_cell.length_a   1.000
_cell.length_b   1.000
_cell.length_c   1.000
_cell.angle_alpha   90.00
_cell.angle_beta   90.00
_cell.angle_gamma   90.00
#
_symmetry.space_group_name_H-M   'P 1'
#
loop_
_entity.id
_entity.type
_entity.pdbx_description
1 polymer ?
#
loop_
_entity_poly.entity_id
_entity_poly.type
_entity_poly.pdbx_seq_one_letter_code
_entity_poly.pdbx_strand_id
1 'polypeptide(L)'
;MEKMIKKGNLFYPSKSLRKKAWISSPRIYKEAQKNPIKFWEKVAKELVWFKKWNKIFVHKPPYFHWFVGGKTNITYNIFERNFELGRKNKVAFIWEPEPTNERPRIYTYYQLYKEVNKLANALKKLGVKKGDVVGIYLPMIPEVIISMLACARIGAIHTVVFSAFSSKALQIRLNDTQAKFLITADGYYRRGKLINLKEKADEGIKGTKVKKVIVVKRANNKVKMKKGRDYWYHELIENEEDYCEPKKLDAEDIAFILYTSGCVKGDTLVQTSSGKILPIKELNKKEGILSFDLNKLTSKVDGIKDLHSYFWPLPLYKIYTSFGMIELTPSHPLFVLNENLEIEEKEASQIEGGDVLILPIPKIEGKEVFLEIPKVKKIIKKVKLPRRLDENLAELIGYFAGDGNFSENCLVLTDKDVENLKHYNKIIRKVFGTEGKIKKEDRQRLLFCSKLVKEFIKVNFPEICKKSKEREVPQKIQVSKNEIIRGFIRGFFDAEGTVSKSSVKIVSTSKVLIEQIKLLLLRLGILSSYYERNAKTKFKDKIYRIKVFSLRISDKENLKRFYEKIGFNDKKKKLKLEKLLEIERKGSTNIEILKIDKLLKEVLKEVKLPKKLIHSLGMDGYKLGYRKIKRKNLVKILDFLDLIEKRILGEKRINKKVLLLRLSLEEIAKKTGYSKNSVHKFLYEPSSKFKKKIEKLLEEREREVLRKIKEWKEKILKIINAEAFFVRVKKVEVGKFEERFIYDITSFSNSSYIANGFFVHNTTGKPKGIVHAVGGYMVQAYITAKWIFDLHDNDIFWSTADIGWITGHTYSCYGPLLNGATFIIYEGALDWPTPERWAQIMEKYGVTIFYTAPTAVRMFEKYDGQVVRKFSFKTLRLLGSVGEPINEEAWYWFFKEVGKERCPIVDTWWQTETGGVLLTSLPGIGPFKPTYAGLPFPPVKFEILDEKGKPIKKAKKEGSLVILKPFAPGMLRGVYRNPERYFKTYWSRFGEEIYYTSDGAFKDKNGLIKITGRLDDVLKVAGHRLSTAELENAITKHYAVNECAIVGAPHEIKGEVPIAFVVLRFGRPNEKMKEEIIQQVVKEIGPIAKPYKVYFVEDLPKTRSGKIMRRILKRMLIGQELGDISTLANPESIEKIRKIVGK
;
A
#
# COMPACT_ATOMS: atom_id res chain seq x y z
N MET A 1 33.49 -34.45 2.88
CA MET A 1 33.45 -33.96 1.49
C MET A 1 34.62 -33.02 1.27
N GLU A 2 35.26 -33.12 0.11
CA GLU A 2 36.33 -32.20 -0.30
C GLU A 2 35.79 -30.78 -0.51
N LYS A 3 36.67 -29.78 -0.37
CA LYS A 3 36.33 -28.40 -0.71
C LYS A 3 36.04 -28.24 -2.20
N MET A 4 35.22 -27.25 -2.54
CA MET A 4 34.97 -26.87 -3.92
C MET A 4 36.23 -26.32 -4.59
N ILE A 5 36.31 -26.51 -5.92
CA ILE A 5 37.45 -26.07 -6.71
C ILE A 5 37.24 -24.61 -7.11
N LYS A 6 38.08 -23.69 -6.62
CA LYS A 6 38.03 -22.27 -6.97
C LYS A 6 38.93 -21.99 -8.18
N LYS A 7 38.38 -21.32 -9.22
CA LYS A 7 39.13 -20.81 -10.38
C LYS A 7 38.75 -19.34 -10.60
N GLY A 8 39.61 -18.42 -10.18
CA GLY A 8 39.27 -16.98 -10.14
C GLY A 8 38.08 -16.73 -9.21
N ASN A 9 37.01 -16.12 -9.74
CA ASN A 9 35.75 -15.89 -9.02
C ASN A 9 34.67 -16.96 -9.29
N LEU A 10 35.04 -18.07 -9.92
CA LEU A 10 34.15 -19.20 -10.18
C LEU A 10 34.46 -20.35 -9.23
N PHE A 11 33.41 -21.00 -8.76
CA PHE A 11 33.47 -22.19 -7.92
C PHE A 11 32.92 -23.38 -8.69
N TYR A 12 33.62 -24.50 -8.65
CA TYR A 12 33.28 -25.73 -9.33
C TYR A 12 33.10 -26.87 -8.32
N PRO A 13 32.21 -27.84 -8.62
CA PRO A 13 32.01 -28.97 -7.73
C PRO A 13 33.28 -29.81 -7.60
N SER A 14 33.51 -30.34 -6.39
CA SER A 14 34.61 -31.26 -6.11
C SER A 14 34.47 -32.56 -6.92
N LYS A 15 35.51 -33.41 -6.95
CA LYS A 15 35.43 -34.72 -7.61
C LYS A 15 34.37 -35.58 -6.93
N SER A 16 34.38 -35.59 -5.59
CA SER A 16 33.38 -36.29 -4.78
C SER A 16 31.94 -35.83 -5.06
N LEU A 17 31.69 -34.53 -5.17
CA LEU A 17 30.35 -34.02 -5.45
C LEU A 17 29.89 -34.36 -6.88
N ARG A 18 30.78 -34.28 -7.87
CA ARG A 18 30.50 -34.69 -9.25
C ARG A 18 30.15 -36.16 -9.40
N LYS A 19 30.81 -37.03 -8.63
CA LYS A 19 30.53 -38.47 -8.64
C LYS A 19 29.15 -38.80 -8.06
N LYS A 20 28.68 -38.02 -7.08
CA LYS A 20 27.38 -38.23 -6.42
C LYS A 20 26.21 -37.59 -7.19
N ALA A 21 26.45 -36.48 -7.90
CA ALA A 21 25.37 -35.71 -8.51
C ALA A 21 24.66 -36.49 -9.64
N TRP A 22 23.33 -36.35 -9.72
CA TRP A 22 22.53 -36.91 -10.82
C TRP A 22 23.02 -36.49 -12.20
N ILE A 23 23.50 -35.25 -12.30
CA ILE A 23 23.93 -34.62 -13.54
C ILE A 23 25.26 -33.93 -13.31
N SER A 24 26.33 -34.47 -13.91
CA SER A 24 27.71 -33.99 -13.78
C SER A 24 28.38 -33.62 -15.10
N SER A 25 27.72 -33.86 -16.23
CA SER A 25 28.24 -33.56 -17.57
C SER A 25 27.57 -32.34 -18.19
N PRO A 26 28.33 -31.31 -18.63
CA PRO A 26 27.79 -30.17 -19.39
C PRO A 26 27.07 -30.57 -20.69
N ARG A 27 27.28 -31.79 -21.21
CA ARG A 27 26.64 -32.29 -22.45
C ARG A 27 25.11 -32.24 -22.36
N ILE A 28 24.54 -32.38 -21.16
CA ILE A 28 23.09 -32.34 -20.94
C ILE A 28 22.43 -31.06 -21.49
N TYR A 29 23.12 -29.91 -21.42
CA TYR A 29 22.58 -28.66 -21.95
C TYR A 29 22.47 -28.71 -23.47
N LYS A 30 23.48 -29.25 -24.16
CA LYS A 30 23.45 -29.42 -25.61
C LYS A 30 22.40 -30.44 -26.03
N GLU A 31 22.33 -31.58 -25.34
CA GLU A 31 21.38 -32.66 -25.63
C GLU A 31 19.92 -32.22 -25.44
N ALA A 32 19.61 -31.57 -24.31
CA ALA A 32 18.27 -31.08 -24.01
C ALA A 32 17.83 -29.99 -25.01
N GLN A 33 18.77 -29.14 -25.48
CA GLN A 33 18.48 -28.10 -26.46
C GLN A 33 18.22 -28.63 -27.89
N LYS A 34 18.69 -29.83 -28.25
CA LYS A 34 18.41 -30.44 -29.57
C LYS A 34 16.91 -30.61 -29.79
N ASN A 35 16.20 -31.09 -28.77
CA ASN A 35 14.74 -31.21 -28.83
C ASN A 35 14.12 -31.01 -27.43
N PRO A 36 13.81 -29.75 -27.06
CA PRO A 36 13.26 -29.43 -25.74
C PRO A 36 11.94 -30.14 -25.44
N ILE A 37 11.08 -30.34 -26.45
CA ILE A 37 9.79 -31.01 -26.30
C ILE A 37 10.00 -32.49 -25.96
N LYS A 38 10.89 -33.18 -26.68
CA LYS A 38 11.24 -34.58 -26.40
C LYS A 38 11.96 -34.76 -25.07
N PHE A 39 12.75 -33.78 -24.64
CA PHE A 39 13.32 -33.80 -23.30
C PHE A 39 12.23 -33.87 -22.22
N TRP A 40 11.25 -32.96 -22.27
CA TRP A 40 10.14 -32.97 -21.31
C TRP A 40 9.27 -34.22 -21.43
N GLU A 41 9.08 -34.76 -22.64
CA GLU A 41 8.43 -36.07 -22.84
C GLU A 41 9.18 -37.20 -22.12
N LYS A 42 10.52 -37.23 -22.20
CA LYS A 42 11.35 -38.23 -21.53
C LYS A 42 11.18 -38.15 -20.01
N VAL A 43 11.25 -36.94 -19.45
CA VAL A 43 11.03 -36.73 -18.01
C VAL A 43 9.61 -37.16 -17.61
N ALA A 44 8.59 -36.83 -18.40
CA ALA A 44 7.21 -37.22 -18.10
C ALA A 44 7.00 -38.73 -18.06
N LYS A 45 7.78 -39.51 -18.84
CA LYS A 45 7.76 -40.99 -18.83
C LYS A 45 8.37 -41.61 -17.56
N GLU A 46 9.10 -40.85 -16.75
CA GLU A 46 9.60 -41.32 -15.43
C GLU A 46 8.49 -41.33 -14.36
N LEU A 47 7.33 -40.75 -14.66
CA LEU A 47 6.17 -40.65 -13.79
C LEU A 47 5.03 -41.56 -14.30
N VAL A 48 4.09 -41.88 -13.42
CA VAL A 48 2.94 -42.73 -13.75
C VAL A 48 1.82 -41.90 -14.36
N TRP A 49 1.31 -42.39 -15.48
CA TRP A 49 0.17 -41.86 -16.21
C TRP A 49 -0.85 -42.97 -16.45
N PHE A 50 -2.07 -42.80 -15.94
CA PHE A 50 -3.17 -43.75 -16.17
C PHE A 50 -3.58 -43.83 -17.64
N LYS A 51 -3.37 -42.73 -18.37
CA LYS A 51 -3.50 -42.68 -19.83
C LYS A 51 -2.38 -41.82 -20.39
N LYS A 52 -1.68 -42.33 -21.39
CA LYS A 52 -0.63 -41.58 -22.09
C LYS A 52 -1.25 -40.44 -22.93
N TRP A 53 -0.54 -39.32 -23.02
CA TRP A 53 -0.95 -38.19 -23.84
C TRP A 53 -0.92 -38.49 -25.34
N ASN A 54 -1.77 -37.79 -26.09
CA ASN A 54 -1.83 -37.87 -27.55
C ASN A 54 -0.96 -36.79 -28.21
N LYS A 55 -0.81 -35.62 -27.57
CA LYS A 55 0.08 -34.53 -28.03
C LYS A 55 0.98 -34.07 -26.88
N ILE A 56 2.28 -33.92 -27.14
CA ILE A 56 3.27 -33.57 -26.10
C ILE A 56 3.18 -32.08 -25.75
N PHE A 57 3.16 -31.22 -26.76
CA PHE A 57 3.11 -29.76 -26.59
C PHE A 57 2.22 -29.15 -27.66
N VAL A 58 1.30 -28.29 -27.25
CA VAL A 58 0.41 -27.53 -28.14
C VAL A 58 0.54 -26.06 -27.77
N HIS A 59 0.91 -25.22 -28.73
CA HIS A 59 1.04 -23.78 -28.54
C HIS A 59 0.02 -23.04 -29.42
N LYS A 60 -0.83 -22.23 -28.78
CA LYS A 60 -1.77 -21.27 -29.38
C LYS A 60 -1.61 -19.94 -28.63
N PRO A 61 -0.64 -19.09 -29.00
CA PRO A 61 -0.27 -17.89 -28.23
C PRO A 61 -1.48 -17.06 -27.76
N PRO A 62 -1.44 -16.52 -26.53
CA PRO A 62 -0.40 -16.70 -25.51
C PRO A 62 -0.50 -18.06 -24.77
N TYR A 63 -1.46 -18.91 -25.11
CA TYR A 63 -1.76 -20.15 -24.38
C TYR A 63 -0.95 -21.33 -24.87
N PHE A 64 -0.47 -22.16 -23.94
CA PHE A 64 0.23 -23.41 -24.26
C PHE A 64 -0.22 -24.52 -23.32
N HIS A 65 -0.16 -25.75 -23.81
CA HIS A 65 -0.57 -26.95 -23.10
C HIS A 65 0.47 -28.06 -23.29
N TRP A 66 0.63 -28.88 -22.26
CA TRP A 66 1.56 -30.00 -22.22
C TRP A 66 0.80 -31.31 -21.95
N PHE A 67 1.25 -32.40 -22.58
CA PHE A 67 0.73 -33.74 -22.37
C PHE A 67 -0.79 -33.86 -22.59
N VAL A 68 -1.30 -33.21 -23.64
CA VAL A 68 -2.73 -33.14 -23.97
C VAL A 68 -3.29 -34.55 -24.20
N GLY A 69 -4.39 -34.86 -23.51
CA GLY A 69 -5.03 -36.18 -23.49
C GLY A 69 -4.45 -37.16 -22.47
N GLY A 70 -3.35 -36.80 -21.81
CA GLY A 70 -2.75 -37.59 -20.74
C GLY A 70 -3.55 -37.48 -19.45
N LYS A 71 -3.68 -38.59 -18.72
CA LYS A 71 -4.34 -38.63 -17.40
C LYS A 71 -3.41 -39.11 -16.32
N THR A 72 -3.39 -38.42 -15.18
CA THR A 72 -2.52 -38.72 -14.04
C THR A 72 -3.14 -38.22 -12.73
N ASN A 73 -2.45 -38.41 -11.61
CA ASN A 73 -2.73 -37.78 -10.33
C ASN A 73 -1.41 -37.54 -9.59
N ILE A 74 -1.21 -36.32 -9.07
CA ILE A 74 0.04 -35.97 -8.38
C ILE A 74 0.25 -36.84 -7.14
N THR A 75 -0.83 -37.15 -6.40
CA THR A 75 -0.73 -37.96 -5.17
C THR A 75 -0.41 -39.42 -5.45
N TYR A 76 -0.88 -39.98 -6.57
CA TYR A 76 -0.49 -41.33 -6.99
C TYR A 76 1.02 -41.44 -7.20
N ASN A 77 1.60 -40.41 -7.83
CA ASN A 77 3.05 -40.32 -8.04
C ASN A 77 3.85 -40.04 -6.76
N ILE A 78 3.20 -39.51 -5.72
CA ILE A 78 3.80 -39.27 -4.39
C ILE A 78 3.75 -40.52 -3.52
N PHE A 79 2.65 -41.28 -3.54
CA PHE A 79 2.47 -42.41 -2.64
C PHE A 79 2.68 -43.73 -3.35
N GLU A 80 1.70 -44.17 -4.16
CA GLU A 80 1.68 -45.49 -4.78
C GLU A 80 2.97 -45.78 -5.59
N ARG A 81 3.41 -44.84 -6.44
CA ARG A 81 4.70 -44.96 -7.15
C ARG A 81 5.89 -45.10 -6.19
N ASN A 82 5.93 -44.34 -5.09
CA ASN A 82 7.03 -44.45 -4.12
C ASN A 82 6.93 -45.74 -3.29
N PHE A 83 5.73 -46.30 -3.09
CA PHE A 83 5.54 -47.60 -2.45
C PHE A 83 6.14 -48.72 -3.31
N GLU A 84 5.87 -48.69 -4.62
CA GLU A 84 6.47 -49.61 -5.61
C GLU A 84 8.01 -49.49 -5.63
N LEU A 85 8.54 -48.29 -5.35
CA LEU A 85 9.99 -48.04 -5.21
C LEU A 85 10.55 -48.38 -3.82
N GLY A 86 9.80 -49.08 -2.96
CA GLY A 86 10.25 -49.52 -1.65
C GLY A 86 10.30 -48.45 -0.55
N ARG A 87 9.69 -47.27 -0.79
CA ARG A 87 9.75 -46.11 0.15
C ARG A 87 8.52 -46.00 1.06
N LYS A 88 7.67 -47.02 1.13
CA LYS A 88 6.43 -47.01 1.93
C LYS A 88 6.64 -46.59 3.39
N ASN A 89 7.62 -47.19 4.06
CA ASN A 89 7.92 -46.92 5.47
C ASN A 89 8.99 -45.84 5.66
N LYS A 90 9.49 -45.24 4.58
CA LYS A 90 10.44 -44.13 4.66
C LYS A 90 9.75 -42.90 5.24
N VAL A 91 10.49 -42.08 5.98
CA VAL A 91 10.01 -40.78 6.44
C VAL A 91 9.72 -39.88 5.24
N ALA A 92 8.52 -39.33 5.15
CA ALA A 92 8.14 -38.34 4.16
C ALA A 92 8.50 -36.94 4.66
N PHE A 93 8.02 -36.57 5.84
CA PHE A 93 8.45 -35.32 6.47
C PHE A 93 8.47 -35.38 8.00
N ILE A 94 9.23 -34.44 8.54
CA ILE A 94 9.34 -34.16 9.97
C ILE A 94 8.75 -32.77 10.20
N TRP A 95 7.76 -32.69 11.09
CA TRP A 95 7.25 -31.42 11.57
C TRP A 95 7.86 -31.05 12.91
N GLU A 96 8.60 -29.94 12.92
CA GLU A 96 9.14 -29.34 14.12
C GLU A 96 8.18 -28.23 14.62
N PRO A 97 7.59 -28.37 15.82
CA PRO A 97 6.75 -27.34 16.41
C PRO A 97 7.56 -26.10 16.81
N GLU A 98 6.87 -24.96 16.92
CA GLU A 98 7.49 -23.77 17.53
C GLU A 98 7.73 -23.94 19.04
N PRO A 99 6.74 -24.36 19.86
CA PRO A 99 7.00 -24.67 21.27
C PRO A 99 8.04 -25.79 21.41
N THR A 100 9.16 -25.50 22.06
CA THR A 100 10.30 -26.43 22.16
C THR A 100 10.04 -27.62 23.09
N ASN A 101 9.02 -27.53 23.94
CA ASN A 101 8.56 -28.61 24.81
C ASN A 101 7.56 -29.55 24.11
N GLU A 102 7.02 -29.16 22.95
CA GLU A 102 6.13 -30.00 22.16
C GLU A 102 6.96 -31.01 21.34
N ARG A 103 6.52 -32.27 21.32
CA ARG A 103 7.24 -33.32 20.58
C ARG A 103 7.03 -33.15 19.07
N PRO A 104 8.09 -33.30 18.25
CA PRO A 104 7.96 -33.35 16.80
C PRO A 104 7.04 -34.47 16.33
N ARG A 105 6.36 -34.25 15.21
CA ARG A 105 5.56 -35.30 14.53
C ARG A 105 6.30 -35.76 13.28
N ILE A 106 6.46 -37.07 13.15
CA ILE A 106 7.17 -37.69 12.02
C ILE A 106 6.14 -38.50 11.23
N TYR A 107 6.05 -38.22 9.93
CA TYR A 107 5.17 -38.95 9.03
C TYR A 107 6.01 -39.76 8.06
N THR A 108 5.85 -41.08 8.09
CA THR A 108 6.24 -41.94 6.97
C THR A 108 5.36 -41.67 5.74
N TYR A 109 5.80 -42.08 4.56
CA TYR A 109 4.96 -42.01 3.35
C TYR A 109 3.63 -42.74 3.55
N TYR A 110 3.63 -43.89 4.24
CA TYR A 110 2.41 -44.62 4.53
C TYR A 110 1.51 -43.94 5.57
N GLN A 111 2.06 -43.34 6.62
CA GLN A 111 1.26 -42.56 7.58
C GLN A 111 0.64 -41.32 6.90
N LEU A 112 1.43 -40.57 6.13
CA LEU A 112 0.93 -39.43 5.37
C LEU A 112 -0.14 -39.84 4.37
N TYR A 113 0.05 -40.97 3.69
CA TYR A 113 -0.95 -41.55 2.79
C TYR A 113 -2.29 -41.77 3.50
N LYS A 114 -2.30 -42.44 4.66
CA LYS A 114 -3.54 -42.68 5.40
C LYS A 114 -4.25 -41.38 5.79
N GLU A 115 -3.53 -40.40 6.32
CA GLU A 115 -4.10 -39.09 6.67
C GLU A 115 -4.70 -38.35 5.46
N VAL A 116 -4.01 -38.40 4.31
CA VAL A 116 -4.48 -37.80 3.06
C VAL A 116 -5.75 -38.48 2.56
N ASN A 117 -5.81 -39.81 2.61
CA ASN A 117 -6.99 -40.57 2.19
C ASN A 117 -8.19 -40.31 3.09
N LYS A 118 -7.99 -40.30 4.41
CA LYS A 118 -9.04 -39.99 5.38
C LYS A 118 -9.62 -38.60 5.15
N LEU A 119 -8.76 -37.58 5.01
CA LEU A 119 -9.22 -36.23 4.71
C LEU A 119 -9.89 -36.13 3.33
N ALA A 120 -9.37 -36.82 2.32
CA ALA A 120 -9.99 -36.86 0.99
C ALA A 120 -11.42 -37.43 1.04
N ASN A 121 -11.64 -38.51 1.79
CA ASN A 121 -12.96 -39.11 2.01
C ASN A 121 -13.88 -38.17 2.79
N ALA A 122 -13.38 -37.53 3.87
CA ALA A 122 -14.13 -36.52 4.61
C ALA A 122 -14.56 -35.34 3.72
N LEU A 123 -13.67 -34.83 2.87
CA LEU A 123 -13.99 -33.75 1.93
C LEU A 123 -15.07 -34.17 0.93
N LYS A 124 -15.01 -35.40 0.39
CA LYS A 124 -16.05 -35.95 -0.49
C LYS A 124 -17.40 -36.05 0.23
N LYS A 125 -17.44 -36.54 1.47
CA LYS A 125 -18.67 -36.62 2.30
C LYS A 125 -19.24 -35.24 2.61
N LEU A 126 -18.39 -34.23 2.79
CA LEU A 126 -18.81 -32.83 2.93
C LEU A 126 -19.29 -32.19 1.62
N GLY A 127 -19.19 -32.91 0.50
CA GLY A 127 -19.72 -32.51 -0.81
C GLY A 127 -18.71 -31.82 -1.74
N VAL A 128 -17.40 -31.91 -1.46
CA VAL A 128 -16.36 -31.40 -2.37
C VAL A 128 -16.29 -32.30 -3.61
N LYS A 129 -16.37 -31.69 -4.79
CA LYS A 129 -16.26 -32.40 -6.09
C LYS A 129 -15.00 -31.97 -6.86
N LYS A 130 -14.66 -32.73 -7.91
CA LYS A 130 -13.61 -32.34 -8.87
C LYS A 130 -13.90 -30.92 -9.38
N GLY A 131 -12.90 -30.04 -9.35
CA GLY A 131 -12.99 -28.66 -9.83
C GLY A 131 -13.56 -27.65 -8.82
N ASP A 132 -14.10 -28.09 -7.67
CA ASP A 132 -14.46 -27.16 -6.60
C ASP A 132 -13.19 -26.54 -6.00
N VAL A 133 -13.28 -25.25 -5.63
CA VAL A 133 -12.18 -24.54 -4.96
C VAL A 133 -12.29 -24.67 -3.44
N VAL A 134 -11.20 -25.12 -2.82
CA VAL A 134 -11.03 -25.23 -1.37
C VAL A 134 -10.01 -24.20 -0.90
N GLY A 135 -10.45 -23.23 -0.10
CA GLY A 135 -9.54 -22.29 0.55
C GLY A 135 -8.77 -22.99 1.68
N ILE A 136 -7.46 -22.76 1.76
CA ILE A 136 -6.62 -23.29 2.84
C ILE A 136 -5.95 -22.10 3.53
N TYR A 137 -6.32 -21.85 4.79
CA TYR A 137 -5.79 -20.78 5.63
C TYR A 137 -5.22 -21.38 6.91
N LEU A 138 -4.08 -22.06 6.75
CA LEU A 138 -3.39 -22.84 7.79
C LEU A 138 -1.94 -22.35 7.96
N PRO A 139 -1.39 -22.44 9.19
CA PRO A 139 0.05 -22.23 9.45
C PRO A 139 0.89 -23.42 8.96
N MET A 140 2.20 -23.38 9.18
CA MET A 140 3.14 -24.47 8.84
C MET A 140 3.02 -25.66 9.81
N ILE A 141 1.86 -26.33 9.76
CA ILE A 141 1.51 -27.54 10.52
C ILE A 141 1.24 -28.71 9.54
N PRO A 142 1.36 -29.98 9.96
CA PRO A 142 1.18 -31.15 9.08
C PRO A 142 -0.10 -31.12 8.23
N GLU A 143 -1.19 -30.64 8.82
CA GLU A 143 -2.50 -30.60 8.20
C GLU A 143 -2.55 -29.70 6.96
N VAL A 144 -1.62 -28.75 6.79
CA VAL A 144 -1.55 -27.95 5.55
C VAL A 144 -1.08 -28.78 4.36
N ILE A 145 -0.11 -29.67 4.57
CA ILE A 145 0.38 -30.62 3.56
C ILE A 145 -0.71 -31.64 3.27
N ILE A 146 -1.32 -32.21 4.32
CA ILE A 146 -2.40 -33.20 4.19
C ILE A 146 -3.57 -32.58 3.40
N SER A 147 -3.97 -31.35 3.70
CA SER A 147 -5.06 -30.63 3.01
C SER A 147 -4.78 -30.42 1.52
N MET A 148 -3.58 -29.97 1.17
CA MET A 148 -3.19 -29.79 -0.24
C MET A 148 -3.24 -31.10 -1.01
N LEU A 149 -2.67 -32.17 -0.43
CA LEU A 149 -2.63 -33.48 -1.06
C LEU A 149 -4.03 -34.11 -1.14
N ALA A 150 -4.87 -33.98 -0.12
CA ALA A 150 -6.25 -34.46 -0.16
C ALA A 150 -7.07 -33.79 -1.28
N CYS A 151 -6.92 -32.46 -1.44
CA CYS A 151 -7.53 -31.75 -2.56
C CYS A 151 -7.03 -32.27 -3.91
N ALA A 152 -5.70 -32.41 -4.07
CA ALA A 152 -5.09 -32.93 -5.29
C ALA A 152 -5.52 -34.38 -5.59
N ARG A 153 -5.73 -35.21 -4.56
CA ARG A 153 -6.15 -36.62 -4.70
C ARG A 153 -7.54 -36.73 -5.31
N ILE A 154 -8.49 -35.89 -4.89
CA ILE A 154 -9.88 -35.93 -5.37
C ILE A 154 -10.15 -35.00 -6.57
N GLY A 155 -9.15 -34.22 -6.99
CA GLY A 155 -9.27 -33.26 -8.09
C GLY A 155 -9.92 -31.93 -7.71
N ALA A 156 -9.94 -31.59 -6.43
CA ALA A 156 -10.32 -30.27 -5.96
C ALA A 156 -9.17 -29.28 -6.17
N ILE A 157 -9.51 -28.02 -6.42
CA ILE A 157 -8.53 -26.95 -6.64
C ILE A 157 -8.27 -26.31 -5.28
N HIS A 158 -7.07 -26.49 -4.72
CA HIS A 158 -6.73 -25.77 -3.49
C HIS A 158 -6.25 -24.34 -3.81
N THR A 159 -6.58 -23.41 -2.91
CA THR A 159 -6.03 -22.04 -2.90
C THR A 159 -5.49 -21.73 -1.51
N VAL A 160 -4.19 -21.88 -1.34
CA VAL A 160 -3.52 -21.59 -0.07
C VAL A 160 -3.41 -20.08 0.12
N VAL A 161 -3.80 -19.62 1.30
CA VAL A 161 -3.70 -18.24 1.76
C VAL A 161 -2.77 -18.23 2.97
N PHE A 162 -1.72 -17.43 2.90
CA PHE A 162 -0.74 -17.33 3.99
C PHE A 162 -1.43 -16.97 5.32
N SER A 163 -1.24 -17.78 6.36
CA SER A 163 -1.91 -17.67 7.66
C SER A 163 -1.73 -16.32 8.37
N ALA A 164 -0.66 -15.59 8.04
CA ALA A 164 -0.43 -14.27 8.62
C ALA A 164 -1.23 -13.14 7.95
N PHE A 165 -1.86 -13.38 6.80
CA PHE A 165 -2.68 -12.38 6.13
C PHE A 165 -3.90 -11.98 6.96
N SER A 166 -4.39 -10.77 6.73
CA SER A 166 -5.59 -10.24 7.38
C SER A 166 -6.87 -10.92 6.87
N SER A 167 -7.95 -10.79 7.65
CA SER A 167 -9.28 -11.28 7.27
C SER A 167 -9.76 -10.74 5.93
N LYS A 168 -9.51 -9.46 5.63
CA LYS A 168 -9.85 -8.84 4.33
C LYS A 168 -9.03 -9.43 3.18
N ALA A 169 -7.73 -9.68 3.40
CA ALA A 169 -6.89 -10.31 2.40
C ALA A 169 -7.31 -11.76 2.10
N LEU A 170 -7.80 -12.49 3.11
CA LEU A 170 -8.46 -13.78 2.95
C LEU A 170 -9.78 -13.63 2.16
N GLN A 171 -10.67 -12.73 2.59
CA GLN A 171 -11.98 -12.47 1.98
C GLN A 171 -11.88 -12.21 0.47
N ILE A 172 -10.95 -11.32 0.05
CA ILE A 172 -10.76 -10.98 -1.37
C ILE A 172 -10.45 -12.22 -2.19
N ARG A 173 -9.59 -13.12 -1.69
CA ARG A 173 -9.19 -14.35 -2.39
C ARG A 173 -10.30 -15.39 -2.42
N LEU A 174 -11.06 -15.51 -1.34
CA LEU A 174 -12.23 -16.40 -1.28
C LEU A 174 -13.35 -15.94 -2.23
N ASN A 175 -13.54 -14.63 -2.36
CA ASN A 175 -14.52 -14.05 -3.30
C ASN A 175 -14.09 -14.21 -4.75
N ASP A 176 -12.82 -13.94 -5.08
CA ASP A 176 -12.30 -14.08 -6.44
C ASP A 176 -12.32 -15.56 -6.90
N THR A 177 -11.99 -16.49 -6.00
CA THR A 177 -12.13 -17.92 -6.27
C THR A 177 -13.56 -18.45 -6.25
N GLN A 178 -14.47 -17.74 -5.57
CA GLN A 178 -15.80 -18.23 -5.20
C GLN A 178 -15.77 -19.55 -4.41
N ALA A 179 -14.76 -19.71 -3.55
CA ALA A 179 -14.59 -20.91 -2.73
C ALA A 179 -15.82 -21.16 -1.84
N LYS A 180 -16.24 -22.43 -1.76
CA LYS A 180 -17.35 -22.89 -0.90
C LYS A 180 -16.88 -23.55 0.40
N PHE A 181 -15.61 -23.92 0.45
CA PHE A 181 -14.98 -24.64 1.55
C PHE A 181 -13.76 -23.86 2.03
N LEU A 182 -13.52 -23.85 3.34
CA LEU A 182 -12.32 -23.28 3.96
C LEU A 182 -11.76 -24.27 4.98
N ILE A 183 -10.46 -24.55 4.92
CA ILE A 183 -9.73 -25.29 5.96
C ILE A 183 -8.87 -24.29 6.73
N THR A 184 -8.99 -24.26 8.05
CA THR A 184 -8.25 -23.36 8.94
C THR A 184 -7.94 -24.02 10.28
N ALA A 185 -7.34 -23.30 11.23
CA ALA A 185 -7.03 -23.80 12.57
C ALA A 185 -7.65 -22.91 13.65
N ASP A 186 -7.79 -23.45 14.86
CA ASP A 186 -8.16 -22.69 16.07
C ASP A 186 -7.18 -21.53 16.34
N GLY A 187 -5.88 -21.82 16.22
CA GLY A 187 -4.78 -20.89 16.42
C GLY A 187 -3.43 -21.55 16.19
N TYR A 188 -2.35 -20.79 16.38
CA TYR A 188 -0.98 -21.28 16.30
C TYR A 188 -0.01 -20.37 17.05
N TYR A 189 1.22 -20.83 17.26
CA TYR A 189 2.25 -20.05 17.95
C TYR A 189 3.15 -19.32 16.96
N ARG A 190 3.47 -18.06 17.28
CA ARG A 190 4.53 -17.32 16.61
C ARG A 190 5.35 -16.53 17.60
N ARG A 191 6.66 -16.79 17.66
CA ARG A 191 7.58 -16.25 18.67
C ARG A 191 7.02 -16.39 20.10
N GLY A 192 6.47 -17.56 20.41
CA GLY A 192 5.85 -17.88 21.70
C GLY A 192 4.47 -17.25 21.94
N LYS A 193 3.97 -16.41 21.02
CA LYS A 193 2.66 -15.77 21.14
C LYS A 193 1.59 -16.60 20.44
N LEU A 194 0.48 -16.83 21.13
CA LEU A 194 -0.72 -17.44 20.55
C LEU A 194 -1.39 -16.47 19.58
N ILE A 195 -1.62 -16.92 18.35
CA ILE A 195 -2.37 -16.22 17.30
C ILE A 195 -3.72 -16.92 17.12
N ASN A 196 -4.82 -16.20 17.36
CA ASN A 196 -6.17 -16.70 17.12
C ASN A 196 -6.49 -16.67 15.62
N LEU A 197 -6.42 -17.83 14.96
CA LEU A 197 -6.59 -17.91 13.51
C LEU A 197 -8.06 -18.07 13.12
N LYS A 198 -8.85 -18.79 13.93
CA LYS A 198 -10.28 -19.01 13.68
C LYS A 198 -11.08 -17.71 13.71
N GLU A 199 -10.74 -16.78 14.60
CA GLU A 199 -11.39 -15.46 14.64
C GLU A 199 -11.14 -14.67 13.34
N LYS A 200 -9.91 -14.69 12.83
CA LYS A 200 -9.58 -14.07 11.54
C LYS A 200 -10.31 -14.74 10.39
N ALA A 201 -10.40 -16.06 10.41
CA ALA A 201 -11.14 -16.83 9.41
C ALA A 201 -12.64 -16.48 9.43
N ASP A 202 -13.27 -16.43 10.61
CA ASP A 202 -14.69 -16.07 10.76
C ASP A 202 -15.00 -14.67 10.22
N GLU A 203 -14.10 -13.70 10.44
CA GLU A 203 -14.22 -12.38 9.85
C GLU A 203 -14.01 -12.43 8.32
N GLY A 204 -13.02 -13.18 7.86
CA GLY A 204 -12.64 -13.26 6.44
C GLY A 204 -13.66 -13.97 5.55
N ILE A 205 -14.53 -14.82 6.12
CA ILE A 205 -15.60 -15.48 5.35
C ILE A 205 -16.89 -14.66 5.25
N LYS A 206 -17.04 -13.56 6.00
CA LYS A 206 -18.24 -12.71 5.89
C LYS A 206 -18.38 -12.21 4.45
N GLY A 207 -19.59 -12.24 3.90
CA GLY A 207 -19.85 -11.82 2.51
C GLY A 207 -19.18 -12.70 1.44
N THR A 208 -18.68 -13.89 1.80
CA THR A 208 -18.14 -14.87 0.84
C THR A 208 -19.11 -16.02 0.59
N LYS A 209 -18.82 -16.86 -0.41
CA LYS A 209 -19.59 -18.07 -0.72
C LYS A 209 -19.22 -19.30 0.14
N VAL A 210 -18.37 -19.14 1.15
CA VAL A 210 -17.95 -20.25 2.03
C VAL A 210 -19.14 -20.75 2.84
N LYS A 211 -19.45 -22.05 2.68
CA LYS A 211 -20.55 -22.75 3.35
C LYS A 211 -20.08 -23.70 4.45
N LYS A 212 -18.87 -24.22 4.33
CA LYS A 212 -18.30 -25.22 5.25
C LYS A 212 -16.88 -24.81 5.64
N VAL A 213 -16.57 -24.87 6.93
CA VAL A 213 -15.27 -24.54 7.50
C VAL A 213 -14.76 -25.74 8.31
N ILE A 214 -13.60 -26.26 7.93
CA ILE A 214 -12.91 -27.33 8.66
C ILE A 214 -11.85 -26.69 9.53
N VAL A 215 -11.87 -27.00 10.83
CA VAL A 215 -11.01 -26.36 11.83
C VAL A 215 -10.09 -27.39 12.46
N VAL A 216 -8.79 -27.20 12.30
CA VAL A 216 -7.74 -27.98 12.96
C VAL A 216 -7.58 -27.49 14.40
N LYS A 217 -7.56 -28.42 15.36
CA LYS A 217 -7.31 -28.12 16.76
C LYS A 217 -5.80 -28.15 17.03
N ARG A 218 -5.10 -27.05 16.74
CA ARG A 218 -3.65 -26.92 16.80
C ARG A 218 -3.17 -26.33 18.12
N ALA A 219 -3.72 -25.19 18.53
CA ALA A 219 -3.26 -24.46 19.72
C ALA A 219 -4.17 -24.66 20.95
N ASN A 220 -5.27 -25.40 20.79
CA ASN A 220 -6.24 -25.70 21.84
C ASN A 220 -6.81 -24.43 22.51
N ASN A 221 -6.86 -23.32 21.77
CA ASN A 221 -7.44 -22.08 22.25
C ASN A 221 -8.97 -22.10 22.13
N LYS A 222 -9.65 -21.40 23.04
CA LYS A 222 -11.11 -21.28 23.01
C LYS A 222 -11.54 -20.53 21.75
N VAL A 223 -12.28 -21.20 20.86
CA VAL A 223 -12.79 -20.63 19.61
C VAL A 223 -14.29 -20.87 19.46
N LYS A 224 -14.96 -19.99 18.72
CA LYS A 224 -16.39 -20.14 18.41
C LYS A 224 -16.58 -21.04 17.20
N MET A 225 -17.39 -22.09 17.37
CA MET A 225 -17.78 -23.03 16.31
C MET A 225 -19.27 -22.85 15.99
N LYS A 226 -19.61 -22.63 14.73
CA LYS A 226 -21.00 -22.50 14.26
C LYS A 226 -21.53 -23.85 13.76
N LYS A 227 -22.51 -24.43 14.46
CA LYS A 227 -23.18 -25.70 14.09
C LYS A 227 -23.66 -25.67 12.63
N GLY A 228 -23.38 -26.74 11.88
CA GLY A 228 -23.75 -26.90 10.46
C GLY A 228 -22.85 -26.19 9.45
N ARG A 229 -21.98 -25.27 9.90
CA ARG A 229 -20.96 -24.59 9.08
C ARG A 229 -19.56 -25.06 9.44
N ASP A 230 -19.23 -25.06 10.74
CA ASP A 230 -17.89 -25.36 11.24
C ASP A 230 -17.81 -26.81 11.74
N TYR A 231 -16.72 -27.49 11.41
CA TYR A 231 -16.46 -28.89 11.74
C TYR A 231 -15.03 -29.05 12.25
N TRP A 232 -14.84 -29.86 13.29
CA TRP A 232 -13.50 -30.18 13.76
C TRP A 232 -12.83 -31.18 12.83
N TYR A 233 -11.58 -30.89 12.46
CA TYR A 233 -10.78 -31.74 11.59
C TYR A 233 -10.65 -33.17 12.12
N HIS A 234 -10.31 -33.33 13.40
CA HIS A 234 -10.05 -34.65 14.01
C HIS A 234 -11.33 -35.51 14.08
N GLU A 235 -12.47 -34.90 14.42
CA GLU A 235 -13.78 -35.58 14.41
C GLU A 235 -14.19 -36.02 12.99
N LEU A 236 -13.87 -35.21 11.97
CA LEU A 236 -14.21 -35.52 10.58
C LEU A 236 -13.44 -36.71 10.01
N ILE A 237 -12.22 -36.96 10.47
CA ILE A 237 -11.34 -37.99 9.88
C ILE A 237 -11.28 -39.28 10.71
N GLU A 238 -11.79 -39.27 11.94
CA GLU A 238 -11.65 -40.37 12.91
C GLU A 238 -12.11 -41.72 12.33
N ASN A 239 -13.32 -41.73 11.76
CA ASN A 239 -13.97 -42.93 11.21
C ASN A 239 -13.92 -43.02 9.68
N GLU A 240 -13.04 -42.26 9.03
CA GLU A 240 -12.87 -42.35 7.58
C GLU A 240 -11.95 -43.50 7.20
N GLU A 241 -12.25 -44.15 6.07
CA GLU A 241 -11.40 -45.17 5.48
C GLU A 241 -10.02 -44.59 5.14
N ASP A 242 -8.98 -45.41 5.33
CA ASP A 242 -7.59 -45.04 5.07
C ASP A 242 -7.18 -45.21 3.60
N TYR A 243 -8.14 -45.56 2.74
CA TYR A 243 -8.05 -45.59 1.28
C TYR A 243 -9.09 -44.69 0.62
N CYS A 244 -8.65 -43.87 -0.32
CA CYS A 244 -9.48 -43.08 -1.23
C CYS A 244 -8.91 -43.28 -2.64
N GLU A 245 -9.72 -43.72 -3.60
CA GLU A 245 -9.28 -43.86 -4.99
C GLU A 245 -8.81 -42.49 -5.55
N PRO A 246 -7.58 -42.38 -6.10
CA PRO A 246 -7.10 -41.13 -6.67
C PRO A 246 -7.83 -40.82 -7.97
N LYS A 247 -8.38 -39.61 -8.09
CA LYS A 247 -9.12 -39.19 -9.29
C LYS A 247 -8.17 -39.15 -10.49
N LYS A 248 -8.57 -39.78 -11.60
CA LYS A 248 -7.87 -39.68 -12.89
C LYS A 248 -8.11 -38.28 -13.48
N LEU A 249 -7.13 -37.40 -13.35
CA LEU A 249 -7.19 -36.00 -13.80
C LEU A 249 -6.51 -35.83 -15.15
N ASP A 250 -7.05 -34.96 -15.99
CA ASP A 250 -6.39 -34.55 -17.23
C ASP A 250 -5.15 -33.72 -16.92
N ALA A 251 -4.12 -33.83 -17.76
CA ALA A 251 -2.85 -33.11 -17.56
C ALA A 251 -3.03 -31.58 -17.41
N GLU A 252 -4.08 -31.03 -18.01
CA GLU A 252 -4.41 -29.61 -18.03
C GLU A 252 -5.57 -29.24 -17.10
N ASP A 253 -6.06 -30.17 -16.27
CA ASP A 253 -6.90 -29.80 -15.12
C ASP A 253 -6.14 -28.84 -14.20
N ILE A 254 -6.85 -27.90 -13.58
CA ILE A 254 -6.25 -26.96 -12.62
C ILE A 254 -5.84 -27.74 -11.37
N ALA A 255 -4.56 -27.69 -11.01
CA ALA A 255 -4.05 -28.25 -9.77
C ALA A 255 -4.32 -27.33 -8.58
N PHE A 256 -4.02 -26.04 -8.75
CA PHE A 256 -4.19 -25.03 -7.70
C PHE A 256 -4.19 -23.61 -8.26
N ILE A 257 -4.67 -22.69 -7.42
CA ILE A 257 -4.63 -21.25 -7.65
C ILE A 257 -3.78 -20.62 -6.53
N LEU A 258 -2.77 -19.84 -6.89
CA LEU A 258 -1.92 -19.15 -5.92
C LEU A 258 -1.88 -17.64 -6.16
N TYR A 259 -2.23 -16.86 -5.14
CA TYR A 259 -2.37 -15.41 -5.29
C TYR A 259 -1.07 -14.63 -5.11
N THR A 260 -0.75 -13.75 -6.05
CA THR A 260 0.35 -12.77 -5.95
C THR A 260 -0.17 -11.33 -5.86
N SER A 261 0.65 -10.38 -5.41
CA SER A 261 0.31 -8.95 -5.40
C SER A 261 0.11 -8.38 -6.83
N GLY A 262 -0.77 -7.38 -6.97
CA GLY A 262 -1.07 -6.71 -8.24
C GLY A 262 -0.35 -5.36 -8.40
N CYS A 263 0.29 -5.13 -9.54
CA CYS A 263 0.85 -3.82 -9.94
C CYS A 263 -0.09 -3.10 -10.92
N VAL A 264 -0.06 -1.76 -10.91
CA VAL A 264 -0.82 -0.87 -11.83
C VAL A 264 0.06 -0.51 -13.02
N LYS A 265 -0.52 -0.41 -14.23
CA LYS A 265 0.19 -0.09 -15.50
C LYS A 265 -0.20 1.29 -16.05
N GLY A 266 0.69 1.87 -16.86
CA GLY A 266 0.52 3.20 -17.48
C GLY A 266 -0.63 3.32 -18.49
N ASP A 267 -1.26 2.22 -18.91
CA ASP A 267 -2.41 2.23 -19.84
C ASP A 267 -3.77 2.38 -19.13
N THR A 268 -3.78 2.50 -17.81
CA THR A 268 -5.02 2.67 -17.02
C THR A 268 -5.72 3.96 -17.44
N LEU A 269 -7.02 3.90 -17.75
CA LEU A 269 -7.83 5.05 -18.18
C LEU A 269 -8.26 5.90 -16.99
N VAL A 270 -8.20 7.22 -17.15
CA VAL A 270 -8.51 8.24 -16.15
C VAL A 270 -9.29 9.38 -16.80
N GLN A 271 -10.34 9.86 -16.14
CA GLN A 271 -11.18 10.95 -16.64
C GLN A 271 -10.59 12.31 -16.23
N THR A 272 -10.42 13.22 -17.19
CA THR A 272 -9.82 14.53 -17.02
C THR A 272 -10.83 15.56 -16.50
N SER A 273 -10.31 16.74 -16.15
CA SER A 273 -11.11 17.85 -15.66
C SER A 273 -12.13 18.45 -16.64
N SER A 274 -12.16 17.96 -17.88
CA SER A 274 -13.09 18.35 -18.94
C SER A 274 -14.09 17.24 -19.29
N GLY A 275 -14.15 16.16 -18.51
CA GLY A 275 -14.98 14.99 -18.78
C GLY A 275 -14.38 13.97 -19.77
N LYS A 276 -13.16 14.20 -20.28
CA LYS A 276 -12.53 13.35 -21.31
C LYS A 276 -11.78 12.17 -20.67
N ILE A 277 -11.91 10.95 -21.18
CA ILE A 277 -11.23 9.76 -20.64
C ILE A 277 -9.93 9.50 -21.42
N LEU A 278 -8.79 9.38 -20.72
CA LEU A 278 -7.45 9.20 -21.32
C LEU A 278 -6.61 8.16 -20.55
N PRO A 279 -5.70 7.42 -21.19
CA PRO A 279 -4.69 6.60 -20.50
C PRO A 279 -3.72 7.44 -19.64
N ILE A 280 -3.27 6.93 -18.48
CA ILE A 280 -2.26 7.58 -17.61
C ILE A 280 -1.00 7.99 -18.40
N LYS A 281 -0.56 7.16 -19.36
CA LYS A 281 0.58 7.46 -20.24
C LYS A 281 0.37 8.68 -21.15
N GLU A 282 -0.88 9.04 -21.45
CA GLU A 282 -1.22 10.20 -22.28
C GLU A 282 -1.34 11.48 -21.47
N LEU A 283 -1.74 11.38 -20.19
CA LEU A 283 -1.64 12.49 -19.25
C LEU A 283 -0.19 12.93 -19.03
N ASN A 284 0.75 11.99 -19.00
CA ASN A 284 2.18 12.28 -18.85
C ASN A 284 2.82 12.90 -20.10
N LYS A 285 2.12 12.95 -21.25
CA LYS A 285 2.63 13.52 -22.51
C LYS A 285 2.16 14.95 -22.78
N LYS A 286 1.09 15.42 -22.12
CA LYS A 286 0.66 16.83 -22.20
C LYS A 286 1.30 17.58 -21.04
N GLU A 287 2.41 18.25 -21.31
CA GLU A 287 3.04 19.17 -20.36
C GLU A 287 2.00 20.19 -19.91
N GLY A 288 1.50 20.01 -18.69
CA GLY A 288 0.80 21.06 -17.98
C GLY A 288 -0.36 20.66 -17.08
N ILE A 289 -0.63 19.37 -16.91
CA ILE A 289 -1.46 18.90 -15.79
C ILE A 289 -0.53 18.59 -14.62
N LEU A 290 -0.79 19.26 -13.48
CA LEU A 290 -0.20 19.06 -12.16
C LEU A 290 0.61 17.75 -12.05
N SER A 291 1.94 17.85 -11.93
CA SER A 291 2.76 16.71 -11.51
C SER A 291 2.26 16.29 -10.13
N PHE A 292 1.66 15.10 -10.02
CA PHE A 292 1.35 14.51 -8.71
C PHE A 292 2.67 14.13 -8.05
N ASP A 293 3.12 14.99 -7.14
CA ASP A 293 4.28 14.79 -6.30
C ASP A 293 3.82 14.13 -5.00
N LEU A 294 4.01 12.81 -4.89
CA LEU A 294 3.59 12.00 -3.74
C LEU A 294 4.47 12.23 -2.49
N ASN A 295 5.25 13.32 -2.42
CA ASN A 295 6.34 13.48 -1.44
C ASN A 295 6.23 14.64 -0.45
N LYS A 296 5.16 15.43 -0.41
CA LYS A 296 5.04 16.49 0.62
C LYS A 296 3.59 16.69 1.02
N LEU A 297 3.25 16.27 2.25
CA LEU A 297 2.35 16.95 3.20
C LEU A 297 2.19 16.10 4.46
N THR A 298 2.60 16.67 5.58
CA THR A 298 2.52 16.11 6.92
C THR A 298 1.08 16.05 7.45
N SER A 299 0.88 15.01 8.27
CA SER A 299 -0.19 14.70 9.22
C SER A 299 -1.61 14.39 8.71
N LYS A 300 -1.92 13.08 8.82
CA LYS A 300 -3.22 12.41 8.91
C LYS A 300 -4.27 12.84 7.90
N VAL A 301 -4.44 12.03 6.86
CA VAL A 301 -5.72 11.33 6.62
C VAL A 301 -5.51 10.20 5.58
N ASP A 302 -5.05 9.03 6.01
CA ASP A 302 -5.93 7.86 6.11
C ASP A 302 -5.95 6.88 4.90
N GLY A 303 -6.67 6.97 3.77
CA GLY A 303 -6.51 6.15 2.56
C GLY A 303 -7.71 5.55 1.83
N ILE A 304 -7.54 4.30 1.35
CA ILE A 304 -8.19 3.57 0.24
C ILE A 304 -8.46 2.10 0.58
N LYS A 305 -9.69 1.56 0.49
CA LYS A 305 -9.95 0.10 0.71
C LYS A 305 -10.55 -0.61 -0.51
N ASP A 306 -11.17 0.02 -1.51
CA ASP A 306 -11.69 -0.76 -2.66
C ASP A 306 -11.67 0.00 -4.01
N LEU A 307 -11.41 -0.72 -5.11
CA LEU A 307 -11.46 -0.25 -6.50
C LEU A 307 -12.62 -0.95 -7.21
N HIS A 308 -13.62 -0.19 -7.66
CA HIS A 308 -14.78 -0.75 -8.34
C HIS A 308 -14.77 -0.41 -9.83
N SER A 309 -14.86 -1.45 -10.66
CA SER A 309 -15.17 -1.34 -12.08
C SER A 309 -16.68 -1.46 -12.24
N TYR A 310 -17.35 -0.42 -12.73
CA TYR A 310 -18.76 -0.47 -13.05
C TYR A 310 -18.94 -0.75 -14.55
N PHE A 311 -19.61 -1.86 -14.86
CA PHE A 311 -20.21 -2.02 -16.18
C PHE A 311 -21.38 -1.03 -16.27
N TRP A 312 -21.42 -0.29 -17.37
CA TRP A 312 -22.46 0.69 -17.69
C TRP A 312 -23.86 0.03 -17.76
N PRO A 313 -24.99 0.73 -17.49
CA PRO A 313 -25.16 2.15 -17.12
C PRO A 313 -25.59 2.32 -15.65
N LEU A 314 -24.77 2.97 -14.83
CA LEU A 314 -25.23 3.46 -13.52
C LEU A 314 -25.38 4.99 -13.57
N PRO A 315 -26.45 5.54 -12.98
CA PRO A 315 -26.67 6.97 -13.01
C PRO A 315 -25.75 7.72 -12.04
N LEU A 316 -25.37 8.94 -12.41
CA LEU A 316 -24.54 9.80 -11.55
C LEU A 316 -25.42 10.55 -10.54
N TYR A 317 -24.98 10.57 -9.29
CA TYR A 317 -25.62 11.27 -8.18
C TYR A 317 -25.07 12.70 -8.08
N LYS A 318 -25.93 13.69 -8.28
CA LYS A 318 -25.63 15.11 -8.13
C LYS A 318 -26.08 15.57 -6.74
N ILE A 319 -25.13 15.75 -5.83
CA ILE A 319 -25.37 16.20 -4.47
C ILE A 319 -25.24 17.72 -4.42
N TYR A 320 -26.37 18.41 -4.21
CA TYR A 320 -26.43 19.85 -4.07
C TYR A 320 -26.21 20.23 -2.63
N THR A 321 -25.22 21.07 -2.36
CA THR A 321 -24.85 21.49 -1.01
C THR A 321 -24.97 23.01 -0.84
N SER A 322 -24.71 23.52 0.37
CA SER A 322 -24.56 24.97 0.60
C SER A 322 -23.31 25.58 -0.09
N PHE A 323 -22.35 24.77 -0.54
CA PHE A 323 -21.10 25.20 -1.19
C PHE A 323 -21.11 25.07 -2.72
N GLY A 324 -21.97 24.21 -3.27
CA GLY A 324 -22.07 23.90 -4.69
C GLY A 324 -22.62 22.51 -4.95
N MET A 325 -22.64 22.10 -6.21
CA MET A 325 -23.06 20.77 -6.65
C MET A 325 -21.83 19.86 -6.80
N ILE A 326 -21.97 18.60 -6.39
CA ILE A 326 -20.94 17.55 -6.45
C ILE A 326 -21.53 16.37 -7.25
N GLU A 327 -20.85 15.90 -8.29
CA GLU A 327 -21.28 14.70 -9.03
C GLU A 327 -20.44 13.49 -8.62
N LEU A 328 -21.10 12.42 -8.23
CA LEU A 328 -20.49 11.20 -7.72
C LEU A 328 -21.16 9.96 -8.32
N THR A 329 -20.44 8.87 -8.34
CA THR A 329 -20.98 7.52 -8.59
C THR A 329 -21.76 7.03 -7.36
N PRO A 330 -22.71 6.09 -7.54
CA PRO A 330 -23.58 5.63 -6.44
C PRO A 330 -22.84 5.09 -5.21
N SER A 331 -21.69 4.45 -5.41
CA SER A 331 -20.89 3.82 -4.35
C SER A 331 -19.84 4.72 -3.70
N HIS A 332 -19.79 6.01 -4.06
CA HIS A 332 -18.73 6.88 -3.59
C HIS A 332 -18.89 7.18 -2.08
N PRO A 333 -17.92 6.87 -1.21
CA PRO A 333 -18.03 7.04 0.22
C PRO A 333 -17.87 8.50 0.59
N LEU A 334 -18.71 8.94 1.50
CA LEU A 334 -18.76 10.27 2.04
C LEU A 334 -18.85 10.17 3.56
N PHE A 335 -18.07 11.00 4.24
CA PHE A 335 -18.17 11.09 5.69
C PHE A 335 -19.35 11.97 6.06
N VAL A 336 -20.29 11.39 6.79
CA VAL A 336 -21.48 12.04 7.32
C VAL A 336 -21.35 12.12 8.83
N LEU A 337 -21.75 13.24 9.40
CA LEU A 337 -21.87 13.37 10.85
C LEU A 337 -23.28 12.94 11.27
N ASN A 338 -23.38 11.82 11.98
CA ASN A 338 -24.67 11.24 12.35
C ASN A 338 -25.28 11.89 13.59
N GLU A 339 -26.50 11.47 13.94
CA GLU A 339 -27.26 12.05 15.06
C GLU A 339 -26.60 11.85 16.45
N ASN A 340 -25.67 10.89 16.58
CA ASN A 340 -24.94 10.62 17.82
C ASN A 340 -23.58 11.37 17.88
N LEU A 341 -23.32 12.29 16.95
CA LEU A 341 -22.04 13.00 16.78
C LEU A 341 -20.87 12.08 16.41
N GLU A 342 -21.17 10.95 15.78
CA GLU A 342 -20.17 10.02 15.27
C GLU A 342 -19.97 10.25 13.77
N ILE A 343 -18.72 10.18 13.35
CA ILE A 343 -18.38 10.23 11.93
C ILE A 343 -18.65 8.85 11.36
N GLU A 344 -19.60 8.76 10.46
CA GLU A 344 -19.92 7.54 9.72
C GLU A 344 -19.61 7.73 8.24
N GLU A 345 -19.32 6.62 7.56
CA GLU A 345 -19.11 6.59 6.12
C GLU A 345 -20.40 6.11 5.46
N LYS A 346 -20.97 6.91 4.55
CA LYS A 346 -22.12 6.55 3.71
C LYS A 346 -21.74 6.58 2.25
N GLU A 347 -22.29 5.71 1.43
CA GLU A 347 -22.17 5.81 -0.03
C GLU A 347 -23.01 6.99 -0.57
N ALA A 348 -22.63 7.56 -1.72
CA ALA A 348 -23.35 8.70 -2.33
C ALA A 348 -24.81 8.38 -2.64
N SER A 349 -25.12 7.11 -2.94
CA SER A 349 -26.49 6.60 -3.13
C SER A 349 -27.33 6.61 -1.86
N GLN A 350 -26.67 6.65 -0.69
CA GLN A 350 -27.29 6.66 0.64
C GLN A 350 -27.34 8.07 1.24
N ILE A 351 -26.88 9.08 0.50
CA ILE A 351 -26.94 10.48 0.94
C ILE A 351 -28.33 11.05 0.69
N GLU A 352 -28.88 11.68 1.71
CA GLU A 352 -30.20 12.30 1.65
C GLU A 352 -30.15 13.81 1.90
N GLY A 353 -31.22 14.50 1.50
CA GLY A 353 -31.41 15.90 1.83
C GLY A 353 -31.45 16.10 3.34
N GLY A 354 -30.50 16.88 3.87
CA GLY A 354 -30.37 17.13 5.30
C GLY A 354 -29.09 16.57 5.93
N ASP A 355 -28.42 15.60 5.30
CA ASP A 355 -27.15 15.04 5.76
C ASP A 355 -26.07 16.13 5.89
N VAL A 356 -25.16 15.94 6.84
CA VAL A 356 -24.03 16.85 7.09
C VAL A 356 -22.74 16.17 6.66
N LEU A 357 -22.24 16.56 5.49
CA LEU A 357 -20.97 16.09 4.95
C LEU A 357 -19.80 16.71 5.67
N ILE A 358 -18.77 15.93 5.94
CA ILE A 358 -17.49 16.36 6.49
C ILE A 358 -16.47 16.37 5.36
N LEU A 359 -15.98 17.56 4.99
CA LEU A 359 -14.99 17.75 3.92
C LEU A 359 -13.68 18.26 4.52
N PRO A 360 -12.51 17.71 4.18
CA PRO A 360 -11.23 18.18 4.72
C PRO A 360 -10.87 19.59 4.22
N ILE A 361 -10.15 20.37 5.03
CA ILE A 361 -9.54 21.62 4.58
C ILE A 361 -8.26 21.28 3.79
N PRO A 362 -8.14 21.68 2.51
CA PRO A 362 -6.98 21.31 1.70
C PRO A 362 -5.73 22.03 2.18
N LYS A 363 -4.68 21.26 2.49
CA LYS A 363 -3.31 21.74 2.68
C LYS A 363 -2.55 21.37 1.42
N ILE A 364 -2.25 22.32 0.54
CA ILE A 364 -1.50 22.06 -0.71
C ILE A 364 -0.24 22.93 -0.69
N GLU A 365 0.93 22.30 -0.67
CA GLU A 365 2.21 22.99 -0.80
C GLU A 365 2.55 23.24 -2.26
N GLY A 366 2.95 24.47 -2.56
CA GLY A 366 3.34 24.88 -3.90
C GLY A 366 4.84 24.83 -4.10
N LYS A 367 5.27 24.87 -5.36
CA LYS A 367 6.68 24.82 -5.73
C LYS A 367 7.24 26.23 -5.97
N GLU A 368 8.57 26.37 -5.90
CA GLU A 368 9.22 27.56 -6.46
C GLU A 368 9.12 27.54 -7.98
N VAL A 369 8.81 28.69 -8.58
CA VAL A 369 8.63 28.80 -10.02
C VAL A 369 9.68 29.74 -10.60
N PHE A 370 10.45 29.21 -11.54
CA PHE A 370 11.46 29.94 -12.29
C PHE A 370 10.86 30.55 -13.55
N LEU A 371 11.35 31.73 -13.91
CA LEU A 371 10.86 32.52 -15.03
C LEU A 371 11.92 32.62 -16.12
N GLU A 372 11.47 32.53 -17.36
CA GLU A 372 12.30 32.60 -18.53
C GLU A 372 12.60 34.05 -18.89
N ILE A 373 13.88 34.32 -19.22
CA ILE A 373 14.31 35.63 -19.71
C ILE A 373 14.26 35.60 -21.25
N PRO A 374 13.41 36.42 -21.90
CA PRO A 374 13.34 36.46 -23.36
C PRO A 374 14.66 36.94 -23.97
N LYS A 375 15.08 36.30 -25.07
CA LYS A 375 16.28 36.68 -25.84
C LYS A 375 15.95 37.89 -26.73
N VAL A 376 16.37 39.09 -26.34
CA VAL A 376 16.15 40.33 -27.14
C VAL A 376 17.50 40.91 -27.58
N LYS A 377 17.64 41.21 -28.88
CA LYS A 377 18.91 41.61 -29.55
C LYS A 377 19.52 42.95 -29.09
N LYS A 378 18.79 43.79 -28.35
CA LYS A 378 19.30 45.02 -27.70
C LYS A 378 18.70 45.15 -26.31
N ILE A 379 19.51 44.90 -25.28
CA ILE A 379 19.11 45.10 -23.88
C ILE A 379 19.38 46.57 -23.54
N ILE A 380 18.32 47.35 -23.33
CA ILE A 380 18.43 48.69 -22.73
C ILE A 380 18.80 48.47 -21.25
N LYS A 381 19.95 49.00 -20.80
CA LYS A 381 20.54 48.82 -19.45
C LYS A 381 19.65 49.21 -18.24
N LYS A 382 18.42 49.69 -18.43
CA LYS A 382 17.58 50.31 -17.37
C LYS A 382 16.49 49.41 -16.76
N VAL A 383 16.20 48.22 -17.30
CA VAL A 383 15.10 47.36 -16.80
C VAL A 383 15.62 46.00 -16.36
N LYS A 384 15.32 45.60 -15.11
CA LYS A 384 15.64 44.28 -14.55
C LYS A 384 14.51 43.29 -14.85
N LEU A 385 14.84 42.03 -15.12
CA LEU A 385 13.84 40.96 -15.30
C LEU A 385 13.99 39.92 -14.18
N PRO A 386 12.91 39.59 -13.45
CA PRO A 386 12.96 38.62 -12.37
C PRO A 386 13.15 37.20 -12.93
N ARG A 387 14.02 36.41 -12.27
CA ARG A 387 14.27 34.99 -12.60
C ARG A 387 13.39 34.01 -11.84
N ARG A 388 12.69 34.49 -10.82
CA ARG A 388 11.77 33.71 -9.97
C ARG A 388 10.47 34.47 -9.82
N LEU A 389 9.38 33.73 -9.71
CA LEU A 389 8.08 34.29 -9.37
C LEU A 389 8.02 34.52 -7.86
N ASP A 390 8.00 35.78 -7.45
CA ASP A 390 7.83 36.22 -6.07
C ASP A 390 6.42 36.79 -5.84
N GLU A 391 6.07 37.10 -4.59
CA GLU A 391 4.74 37.59 -4.23
C GLU A 391 4.43 38.93 -4.91
N ASN A 392 5.41 39.83 -5.04
CA ASN A 392 5.24 41.15 -5.67
C ASN A 392 4.90 41.04 -7.16
N LEU A 393 5.62 40.18 -7.89
CA LEU A 393 5.32 39.93 -9.30
C LEU A 393 3.96 39.24 -9.42
N ALA A 394 3.65 38.26 -8.58
CA ALA A 394 2.35 37.58 -8.63
C ALA A 394 1.18 38.53 -8.37
N GLU A 395 1.33 39.46 -7.44
CA GLU A 395 0.36 40.53 -7.16
C GLU A 395 0.15 41.45 -8.37
N LEU A 396 1.25 41.86 -9.02
CA LEU A 396 1.15 42.64 -10.26
C LEU A 396 0.43 41.87 -11.38
N ILE A 397 0.75 40.57 -11.56
CA ILE A 397 0.09 39.69 -12.53
C ILE A 397 -1.40 39.50 -12.19
N GLY A 398 -1.74 39.41 -10.90
CA GLY A 398 -3.11 39.34 -10.40
C GLY A 398 -3.93 40.57 -10.76
N TYR A 399 -3.40 41.76 -10.46
CA TYR A 399 -4.07 43.01 -10.82
C TYR A 399 -4.25 43.12 -12.35
N PHE A 400 -3.22 42.71 -13.10
CA PHE A 400 -3.28 42.70 -14.55
C PHE A 400 -4.35 41.74 -15.11
N ALA A 401 -4.52 40.56 -14.50
CA ALA A 401 -5.56 39.61 -14.89
C ALA A 401 -6.98 40.18 -14.74
N GLY A 402 -7.18 41.13 -13.82
CA GLY A 402 -8.41 41.90 -13.64
C GLY A 402 -8.54 43.04 -14.66
N ASP A 403 -7.94 44.21 -14.35
CA ASP A 403 -8.15 45.47 -15.08
C ASP A 403 -6.95 45.92 -15.95
N GLY A 404 -6.01 45.00 -16.23
CA GLY A 404 -4.82 45.27 -17.05
C GLY A 404 -5.05 45.21 -18.55
N ASN A 405 -4.42 46.13 -19.30
CA ASN A 405 -4.42 46.16 -20.76
C ASN A 405 -3.00 46.28 -21.35
N PHE A 406 -2.77 45.66 -22.51
CA PHE A 406 -1.56 45.85 -23.32
C PHE A 406 -1.86 46.78 -24.50
N SER A 407 -1.33 48.01 -24.51
CA SER A 407 -1.25 48.84 -25.72
C SER A 407 0.13 48.67 -26.40
N GLU A 408 0.28 49.12 -27.65
CA GLU A 408 1.40 48.87 -28.59
C GLU A 408 2.76 48.48 -27.95
N ASN A 409 3.26 49.18 -26.93
CA ASN A 409 4.40 48.76 -26.10
C ASN A 409 4.27 49.05 -24.59
N CYS A 410 3.06 49.28 -24.07
CA CYS A 410 2.83 49.70 -22.68
C CYS A 410 1.89 48.77 -21.93
N LEU A 411 2.27 48.44 -20.70
CA LEU A 411 1.38 47.88 -19.69
C LEU A 411 0.60 49.04 -19.07
N VAL A 412 -0.73 48.98 -19.17
CA VAL A 412 -1.64 50.01 -18.67
C VAL A 412 -2.47 49.43 -17.54
N LEU A 413 -2.32 50.00 -16.34
CA LEU A 413 -3.19 49.73 -15.20
C LEU A 413 -4.11 50.95 -14.98
N THR A 414 -5.38 50.69 -14.70
CA THR A 414 -6.38 51.74 -14.50
C THR A 414 -7.02 51.58 -13.13
N ASP A 415 -7.12 52.67 -12.36
CA ASP A 415 -7.82 52.66 -11.08
C ASP A 415 -8.51 54.00 -10.81
N LYS A 416 -9.55 54.00 -9.98
CA LYS A 416 -10.18 55.22 -9.46
C LYS A 416 -9.39 55.83 -8.32
N ASP A 417 -8.64 55.02 -7.57
CA ASP A 417 -7.81 55.46 -6.45
C ASP A 417 -6.34 55.61 -6.84
N VAL A 418 -5.84 56.85 -6.81
CA VAL A 418 -4.44 57.17 -7.14
C VAL A 418 -3.45 56.43 -6.24
N GLU A 419 -3.82 56.20 -4.98
CA GLU A 419 -2.94 55.57 -4.01
C GLU A 419 -2.71 54.10 -4.36
N ASN A 420 -3.70 53.44 -4.97
CA ASN A 420 -3.54 52.08 -5.46
C ASN A 420 -2.55 52.04 -6.64
N LEU A 421 -2.65 52.99 -7.58
CA LEU A 421 -1.69 53.08 -8.68
C LEU A 421 -0.27 53.43 -8.21
N LYS A 422 -0.12 54.26 -7.17
CA LYS A 422 1.19 54.52 -6.54
C LYS A 422 1.77 53.25 -5.92
N HIS A 423 0.95 52.41 -5.28
CA HIS A 423 1.37 51.12 -4.75
C HIS A 423 1.87 50.18 -5.86
N TYR A 424 1.11 50.01 -6.95
CA TYR A 424 1.55 49.19 -8.08
C TYR A 424 2.77 49.78 -8.80
N ASN A 425 2.93 51.11 -8.84
CA ASN A 425 4.16 51.73 -9.38
C ASN A 425 5.40 51.38 -8.53
N LYS A 426 5.25 51.34 -7.20
CA LYS A 426 6.29 50.89 -6.27
C LYS A 426 6.60 49.39 -6.46
N ILE A 427 5.60 48.55 -6.71
CA ILE A 427 5.80 47.13 -7.06
C ILE A 427 6.57 47.02 -8.37
N ILE A 428 6.21 47.78 -9.41
CA ILE A 428 6.94 47.80 -10.69
C ILE A 428 8.40 48.19 -10.48
N ARG A 429 8.70 49.19 -9.63
CA ARG A 429 10.09 49.54 -9.27
C ARG A 429 10.83 48.41 -8.59
N LYS A 430 10.19 47.72 -7.64
CA LYS A 430 10.81 46.59 -6.94
C LYS A 430 11.10 45.42 -7.89
N VAL A 431 10.14 45.08 -8.74
CA VAL A 431 10.23 43.91 -9.64
C VAL A 431 11.14 44.19 -10.84
N PHE A 432 10.99 45.34 -11.49
CA PHE A 432 11.65 45.66 -12.76
C PHE A 432 12.74 46.73 -12.66
N GLY A 433 12.98 47.30 -11.47
CA GLY A 433 14.04 48.30 -11.25
C GLY A 433 13.75 49.70 -11.83
N THR A 434 12.54 49.94 -12.31
CA THR A 434 12.12 51.19 -12.96
C THR A 434 10.64 51.48 -12.69
N GLU A 435 10.17 52.71 -12.94
CA GLU A 435 8.81 53.16 -12.62
C GLU A 435 8.05 53.55 -13.89
N GLY A 436 6.72 53.40 -13.86
CA GLY A 436 5.81 53.94 -14.85
C GLY A 436 5.38 55.38 -14.54
N LYS A 437 4.73 56.03 -15.50
CA LYS A 437 4.16 57.38 -15.34
C LYS A 437 2.66 57.29 -15.03
N ILE A 438 2.21 57.97 -13.98
CA ILE A 438 0.78 58.10 -13.66
C ILE A 438 0.23 59.34 -14.38
N LYS A 439 -0.83 59.17 -15.17
CA LYS A 439 -1.60 60.25 -15.78
C LYS A 439 -2.96 60.38 -15.09
N LYS A 440 -3.36 61.62 -14.78
CA LYS A 440 -4.68 61.95 -14.24
C LYS A 440 -5.67 62.10 -15.39
N GLU A 441 -6.65 61.22 -15.44
CA GLU A 441 -7.81 61.20 -16.37
C GLU A 441 -9.05 60.76 -15.54
N ASP A 442 -10.25 60.67 -16.13
CA ASP A 442 -11.51 60.23 -15.46
C ASP A 442 -11.38 58.91 -14.68
N ARG A 443 -10.53 58.01 -15.20
CA ARG A 443 -9.89 56.96 -14.41
C ARG A 443 -8.39 57.13 -14.56
N GLN A 444 -7.68 57.12 -13.45
CA GLN A 444 -6.25 57.37 -13.45
C GLN A 444 -5.53 56.18 -14.09
N ARG A 445 -4.45 56.44 -14.84
CA ARG A 445 -3.73 55.41 -15.59
C ARG A 445 -2.26 55.39 -15.21
N LEU A 446 -1.75 54.21 -14.86
CA LEU A 446 -0.32 53.94 -14.74
C LEU A 446 0.19 53.34 -16.04
N LEU A 447 1.07 54.07 -16.72
CA LEU A 447 1.66 53.69 -18.01
C LEU A 447 3.10 53.21 -17.80
N PHE A 448 3.34 51.92 -18.03
CA PHE A 448 4.67 51.33 -17.99
C PHE A 448 5.08 50.79 -19.37
N CYS A 449 5.87 51.58 -20.10
CA CYS A 449 6.23 51.30 -21.49
C CYS A 449 7.59 50.60 -21.59
N SER A 450 7.56 49.29 -21.80
CA SER A 450 8.76 48.46 -22.01
C SER A 450 8.43 47.25 -22.87
N LYS A 451 9.00 47.23 -24.09
CA LYS A 451 8.89 46.09 -25.01
C LYS A 451 9.46 44.81 -24.39
N LEU A 452 10.54 44.94 -23.61
CA LEU A 452 11.19 43.82 -22.93
C LEU A 452 10.27 43.18 -21.87
N VAL A 453 9.53 43.99 -21.10
CA VAL A 453 8.60 43.49 -20.07
C VAL A 453 7.37 42.86 -20.70
N LYS A 454 6.87 43.44 -21.81
CA LYS A 454 5.75 42.85 -22.57
C LYS A 454 6.09 41.45 -23.05
N GLU A 455 7.27 41.26 -23.66
CA GLU A 455 7.71 39.93 -24.10
C GLU A 455 7.96 38.99 -22.91
N PHE A 456 8.50 39.50 -21.79
CA PHE A 456 8.64 38.70 -20.57
C PHE A 456 7.30 38.16 -20.05
N ILE A 457 6.25 38.99 -20.01
CA ILE A 457 4.92 38.56 -19.55
C ILE A 457 4.30 37.58 -20.55
N LYS A 458 4.44 37.79 -21.87
CA LYS A 458 3.93 36.85 -22.88
C LYS A 458 4.57 35.46 -22.77
N VAL A 459 5.88 35.40 -22.56
CA VAL A 459 6.62 34.13 -22.43
C VAL A 459 6.23 33.41 -21.14
N ASN A 460 6.08 34.14 -20.03
CA ASN A 460 5.91 33.51 -18.72
C ASN A 460 4.46 33.35 -18.28
N PHE A 461 3.55 34.20 -18.75
CA PHE A 461 2.14 34.24 -18.35
C PHE A 461 1.22 34.51 -19.56
N PRO A 462 1.29 33.71 -20.64
CA PRO A 462 0.48 33.91 -21.85
C PRO A 462 -1.04 33.91 -21.59
N GLU A 463 -1.49 33.26 -20.51
CA GLU A 463 -2.91 33.08 -20.18
C GLU A 463 -3.63 34.39 -19.85
N ILE A 464 -2.93 35.36 -19.26
CA ILE A 464 -3.48 36.69 -18.96
C ILE A 464 -3.39 37.66 -20.15
N CYS A 465 -2.66 37.30 -21.20
CA CYS A 465 -2.61 38.04 -22.46
C CYS A 465 -3.83 37.77 -23.36
N LYS A 466 -4.66 36.77 -23.03
CA LYS A 466 -5.91 36.45 -23.74
C LYS A 466 -6.97 37.54 -23.55
N LYS A 467 -8.02 37.52 -24.40
CA LYS A 467 -9.20 38.38 -24.26
C LYS A 467 -9.86 38.15 -22.90
N SER A 468 -10.49 39.19 -22.32
CA SER A 468 -11.08 39.14 -20.95
C SER A 468 -11.94 37.90 -20.66
N LYS A 469 -12.75 37.43 -21.62
CA LYS A 469 -13.62 36.24 -21.48
C LYS A 469 -12.87 34.89 -21.50
N GLU A 470 -11.65 34.88 -22.03
CA GLU A 470 -10.79 33.70 -22.24
C GLU A 470 -9.59 33.68 -21.28
N ARG A 471 -9.44 34.70 -20.43
CA ARG A 471 -8.37 34.75 -19.43
C ARG A 471 -8.49 33.58 -18.47
N GLU A 472 -7.34 33.12 -18.00
CA GLU A 472 -7.19 32.05 -17.02
C GLU A 472 -6.12 32.47 -16.00
N VAL A 473 -6.10 31.84 -14.83
CA VAL A 473 -5.00 31.98 -13.89
C VAL A 473 -3.76 31.39 -14.56
N PRO A 474 -2.63 32.12 -14.64
CA PRO A 474 -1.42 31.57 -15.23
C PRO A 474 -1.00 30.28 -14.55
N GLN A 475 -0.62 29.28 -15.34
CA GLN A 475 -0.28 27.96 -14.83
C GLN A 475 0.86 28.02 -13.81
N LYS A 476 1.83 28.91 -14.07
CA LYS A 476 2.94 29.23 -13.15
C LYS A 476 2.43 29.67 -11.77
N ILE A 477 1.32 30.40 -11.68
CA ILE A 477 0.71 30.79 -10.40
C ILE A 477 -0.04 29.64 -9.75
N GLN A 478 -0.77 28.83 -10.55
CA GLN A 478 -1.55 27.69 -10.02
C GLN A 478 -0.69 26.68 -9.25
N VAL A 479 0.54 26.45 -9.70
CA VAL A 479 1.49 25.50 -9.08
C VAL A 479 2.38 26.13 -7.99
N SER A 480 2.33 27.45 -7.82
CA SER A 480 3.23 28.20 -6.93
C SER A 480 2.91 28.05 -5.44
N LYS A 481 3.87 28.42 -4.58
CA LYS A 481 3.71 28.52 -3.11
C LYS A 481 2.50 29.39 -2.73
N ASN A 482 1.94 29.14 -1.55
CA ASN A 482 0.75 29.85 -1.08
C ASN A 482 0.96 31.37 -0.95
N GLU A 483 2.18 31.83 -0.66
CA GLU A 483 2.55 33.27 -0.67
C GLU A 483 2.33 33.91 -2.05
N ILE A 484 2.75 33.24 -3.13
CA ILE A 484 2.56 33.69 -4.52
C ILE A 484 1.08 33.75 -4.87
N ILE A 485 0.32 32.73 -4.45
CA ILE A 485 -1.12 32.67 -4.69
C ILE A 485 -1.85 33.79 -3.94
N ARG A 486 -1.45 34.08 -2.69
CA ARG A 486 -1.98 35.21 -1.92
C ARG A 486 -1.72 36.53 -2.63
N GLY A 487 -0.50 36.75 -3.12
CA GLY A 487 -0.14 37.92 -3.94
C GLY A 487 -1.06 38.04 -5.15
N PHE A 488 -1.16 37.00 -5.97
CA PHE A 488 -2.04 37.00 -7.16
C PHE A 488 -3.51 37.30 -6.83
N ILE A 489 -4.07 36.65 -5.80
CA ILE A 489 -5.46 36.91 -5.38
C ILE A 489 -5.61 38.34 -4.85
N ARG A 490 -4.65 38.86 -4.08
CA ARG A 490 -4.66 40.24 -3.57
C ARG A 490 -4.71 41.23 -4.73
N GLY A 491 -3.84 41.04 -5.73
CA GLY A 491 -3.82 41.88 -6.92
C GLY A 491 -5.13 41.82 -7.71
N PHE A 492 -5.63 40.61 -7.96
CA PHE A 492 -6.90 40.44 -8.66
C PHE A 492 -8.08 41.03 -7.89
N PHE A 493 -8.05 40.93 -6.55
CA PHE A 493 -9.05 41.53 -5.68
C PHE A 493 -8.99 43.06 -5.66
N ASP A 494 -7.80 43.66 -5.71
CA ASP A 494 -7.67 45.11 -5.82
C ASP A 494 -8.31 45.61 -7.12
N ALA A 495 -8.12 44.88 -8.23
CA ALA A 495 -8.73 45.22 -9.52
C ALA A 495 -10.25 44.96 -9.58
N GLU A 496 -10.71 43.75 -9.26
CA GLU A 496 -12.08 43.29 -9.53
C GLU A 496 -12.93 43.05 -8.26
N GLY A 497 -12.33 43.21 -7.09
CA GLY A 497 -12.94 42.92 -5.80
C GLY A 497 -13.73 44.09 -5.21
N THR A 498 -14.85 43.76 -4.55
CA THR A 498 -15.69 44.72 -3.84
C THR A 498 -16.05 44.24 -2.44
N VAL A 499 -16.04 45.16 -1.46
CA VAL A 499 -16.52 44.91 -0.10
C VAL A 499 -17.90 45.55 0.06
N SER A 500 -18.92 44.70 0.19
CA SER A 500 -20.31 45.12 0.44
C SER A 500 -20.63 45.14 1.94
N LYS A 501 -21.83 45.60 2.32
CA LYS A 501 -22.29 45.59 3.73
C LYS A 501 -22.21 44.21 4.39
N SER A 502 -22.19 43.11 3.63
CA SER A 502 -22.30 41.75 4.18
C SER A 502 -21.38 40.70 3.55
N SER A 503 -20.59 41.06 2.55
CA SER A 503 -19.76 40.09 1.84
C SER A 503 -18.63 40.74 1.06
N VAL A 504 -17.55 39.98 0.85
CA VAL A 504 -16.53 40.25 -0.16
C VAL A 504 -16.97 39.58 -1.46
N LYS A 505 -16.92 40.31 -2.58
CA LYS A 505 -17.30 39.80 -3.91
C LYS A 505 -16.18 39.99 -4.91
N ILE A 506 -15.97 39.00 -5.76
CA ILE A 506 -15.06 39.03 -6.92
C ILE A 506 -15.90 38.75 -8.16
N VAL A 507 -15.69 39.50 -9.24
CA VAL A 507 -16.50 39.44 -10.46
C VAL A 507 -15.61 39.34 -11.68
N SER A 508 -15.98 38.54 -12.69
CA SER A 508 -15.29 38.53 -13.99
C SER A 508 -16.22 38.04 -15.11
N THR A 509 -15.82 38.30 -16.36
CA THR A 509 -16.48 37.76 -17.56
C THR A 509 -15.91 36.42 -18.01
N SER A 510 -14.74 36.01 -17.49
CA SER A 510 -14.19 34.66 -17.71
C SER A 510 -14.71 33.68 -16.67
N LYS A 511 -15.40 32.63 -17.14
CA LYS A 511 -15.88 31.53 -16.31
C LYS A 511 -14.71 30.75 -15.71
N VAL A 512 -13.75 30.39 -16.57
CA VAL A 512 -12.59 29.56 -16.22
C VAL A 512 -11.71 30.26 -15.19
N LEU A 513 -11.47 31.57 -15.35
CA LEU A 513 -10.73 32.37 -14.38
C LEU A 513 -11.39 32.37 -13.00
N ILE A 514 -12.70 32.59 -12.94
CA ILE A 514 -13.44 32.63 -11.68
C ILE A 514 -13.50 31.26 -11.01
N GLU A 515 -13.65 30.19 -11.79
CA GLU A 515 -13.58 28.83 -11.27
C GLU A 515 -12.18 28.52 -10.72
N GLN A 516 -11.11 28.89 -11.42
CA GLN A 516 -9.74 28.73 -10.94
C GLN A 516 -9.45 29.59 -9.70
N ILE A 517 -9.95 30.83 -9.60
CA ILE A 517 -9.79 31.66 -8.39
C ILE A 517 -10.53 31.07 -7.20
N LYS A 518 -11.73 30.50 -7.41
CA LYS A 518 -12.46 29.77 -6.36
C LYS A 518 -11.60 28.66 -5.77
N LEU A 519 -10.85 27.97 -6.63
CA LEU A 519 -9.96 26.87 -6.26
C LEU A 519 -8.72 27.35 -5.51
N LEU A 520 -8.14 28.48 -5.93
CA LEU A 520 -7.04 29.10 -5.19
C LEU A 520 -7.48 29.60 -3.80
N LEU A 521 -8.68 30.18 -3.67
CA LEU A 521 -9.25 30.56 -2.38
C LEU A 521 -9.47 29.34 -1.48
N LEU A 522 -10.02 28.26 -2.04
CA LEU A 522 -10.21 27.00 -1.33
C LEU A 522 -8.87 26.43 -0.83
N ARG A 523 -7.82 26.47 -1.66
CA ARG A 523 -6.44 26.09 -1.30
C ARG A 523 -5.88 26.90 -0.15
N LEU A 524 -6.30 28.15 0.00
CA LEU A 524 -5.95 29.00 1.14
C LEU A 524 -6.88 28.81 2.35
N GLY A 525 -7.81 27.85 2.28
CA GLY A 525 -8.77 27.53 3.34
C GLY A 525 -9.92 28.54 3.45
N ILE A 526 -10.23 29.25 2.35
CA ILE A 526 -11.29 30.26 2.25
C ILE A 526 -12.38 29.75 1.32
N LEU A 527 -13.56 29.46 1.88
CA LEU A 527 -14.73 29.08 1.12
C LEU A 527 -15.39 30.31 0.47
N SER A 528 -15.79 30.15 -0.78
CA SER A 528 -16.59 31.13 -1.51
C SER A 528 -17.73 30.46 -2.28
N SER A 529 -18.86 31.15 -2.34
CA SER A 529 -20.03 30.72 -3.12
C SER A 529 -19.93 31.25 -4.54
N TYR A 530 -20.29 30.41 -5.52
CA TYR A 530 -20.28 30.74 -6.95
C TYR A 530 -21.66 31.15 -7.45
N TYR A 531 -21.72 32.19 -8.29
CA TYR A 531 -22.96 32.67 -8.91
C TYR A 531 -22.71 33.06 -10.38
N GLU A 532 -23.62 32.67 -11.26
CA GLU A 532 -23.73 33.12 -12.65
C GLU A 532 -24.92 34.08 -12.79
N ARG A 533 -24.73 35.21 -13.48
CA ARG A 533 -25.83 36.14 -13.81
C ARG A 533 -25.63 36.82 -15.15
N ASN A 534 -26.73 37.21 -15.79
CA ASN A 534 -26.70 38.10 -16.93
C ASN A 534 -26.60 39.55 -16.45
N ALA A 535 -25.59 40.30 -16.89
CA ALA A 535 -25.40 41.71 -16.62
C ALA A 535 -25.60 42.55 -17.89
N LYS A 536 -26.11 43.76 -17.73
CA LYS A 536 -26.22 44.77 -18.80
C LYS A 536 -25.00 45.68 -18.71
N THR A 537 -24.26 45.85 -19.82
CA THR A 537 -23.16 46.83 -19.93
C THR A 537 -23.46 47.82 -21.06
N LYS A 538 -23.08 49.09 -20.88
CA LYS A 538 -23.32 50.16 -21.85
C LYS A 538 -21.99 50.51 -22.54
N PHE A 539 -21.94 50.40 -23.86
CA PHE A 539 -20.76 50.80 -24.65
C PHE A 539 -21.21 51.56 -25.88
N LYS A 540 -20.73 52.81 -26.04
CA LYS A 540 -21.14 53.75 -27.12
C LYS A 540 -22.67 53.79 -27.30
N ASP A 541 -23.38 54.07 -26.21
CA ASP A 541 -24.85 54.16 -26.12
C ASP A 541 -25.69 52.91 -26.46
N LYS A 542 -25.08 51.75 -26.71
CA LYS A 542 -25.77 50.46 -26.86
C LYS A 542 -25.66 49.60 -25.59
N ILE A 543 -26.76 48.93 -25.22
CA ILE A 543 -26.83 48.00 -24.07
C ILE A 543 -26.53 46.57 -24.55
N TYR A 544 -25.46 45.98 -24.02
CA TYR A 544 -25.08 44.59 -24.29
C TYR A 544 -25.41 43.72 -23.08
N ARG A 545 -25.97 42.52 -23.32
CA ARG A 545 -26.12 41.48 -22.29
C ARG A 545 -24.87 40.62 -22.27
N ILE A 546 -24.17 40.59 -21.15
CA ILE A 546 -22.99 39.75 -20.93
C ILE A 546 -23.23 38.80 -19.76
N LYS A 547 -22.73 37.57 -19.87
CA LYS A 547 -22.66 36.66 -18.72
C LYS A 547 -21.51 37.07 -17.82
N VAL A 548 -21.79 37.11 -16.52
CA VAL A 548 -20.84 37.49 -15.49
C VAL A 548 -20.84 36.42 -14.40
N PHE A 549 -19.64 36.03 -13.99
CA PHE A 549 -19.40 35.03 -12.97
C PHE A 549 -18.86 35.71 -11.72
N SER A 550 -19.31 35.28 -10.55
CA SER A 550 -18.93 35.92 -9.30
C SER A 550 -18.71 34.94 -8.17
N LEU A 551 -17.73 35.28 -7.32
CA LEU A 551 -17.48 34.62 -6.04
C LEU A 551 -17.92 35.53 -4.91
N ARG A 552 -18.50 34.94 -3.86
CA ARG A 552 -18.92 35.65 -2.65
C ARG A 552 -18.39 34.96 -1.42
N ILE A 553 -17.75 35.73 -0.54
CA ILE A 553 -17.33 35.31 0.79
C ILE A 553 -18.18 36.10 1.79
N SER A 554 -19.00 35.40 2.59
CA SER A 554 -19.97 36.03 3.49
C SER A 554 -19.91 35.51 4.94
N ASP A 555 -19.26 34.37 5.16
CA ASP A 555 -19.10 33.77 6.49
C ASP A 555 -17.98 34.47 7.27
N LYS A 556 -18.20 34.79 8.55
CA LYS A 556 -17.28 35.60 9.38
C LYS A 556 -15.89 34.96 9.51
N GLU A 557 -15.84 33.64 9.63
CA GLU A 557 -14.58 32.89 9.73
C GLU A 557 -13.81 32.94 8.40
N ASN A 558 -14.49 32.76 7.27
CA ASN A 558 -13.87 32.85 5.95
C ASN A 558 -13.48 34.30 5.59
N LEU A 559 -14.25 35.29 6.05
CA LEU A 559 -13.90 36.72 5.92
C LEU A 559 -12.66 37.06 6.75
N LYS A 560 -12.57 36.54 7.99
CA LYS A 560 -11.38 36.67 8.84
C LYS A 560 -10.17 36.01 8.19
N ARG A 561 -10.30 34.78 7.68
CA ARG A 561 -9.23 34.09 6.94
C ARG A 561 -8.82 34.83 5.68
N PHE A 562 -9.78 35.39 4.94
CA PHE A 562 -9.47 36.21 3.77
C PHE A 562 -8.70 37.47 4.18
N TYR A 563 -9.10 38.11 5.28
CA TYR A 563 -8.39 39.27 5.83
C TYR A 563 -6.96 38.93 6.28
N GLU A 564 -6.79 37.87 7.06
CA GLU A 564 -5.50 37.46 7.62
C GLU A 564 -4.54 36.89 6.56
N LYS A 565 -5.06 36.10 5.60
CA LYS A 565 -4.22 35.38 4.64
C LYS A 565 -3.97 36.13 3.35
N ILE A 566 -4.95 36.89 2.85
CA ILE A 566 -4.80 37.66 1.60
C ILE A 566 -4.33 39.08 1.92
N GLY A 567 -4.99 39.79 2.83
CA GLY A 567 -4.73 41.21 3.08
C GLY A 567 -5.25 42.13 1.96
N PHE A 568 -4.98 43.43 2.08
CA PHE A 568 -5.51 44.47 1.17
C PHE A 568 -4.53 45.64 1.03
N ASN A 569 -4.42 46.18 -0.18
CA ASN A 569 -3.69 47.43 -0.41
C ASN A 569 -4.63 48.65 -0.44
N ASP A 570 -5.84 48.50 -0.96
CA ASP A 570 -6.86 49.55 -0.95
C ASP A 570 -7.32 49.85 0.49
N LYS A 571 -6.91 51.01 1.01
CA LYS A 571 -7.23 51.47 2.38
C LYS A 571 -8.74 51.57 2.63
N LYS A 572 -9.54 51.96 1.62
CA LYS A 572 -11.01 52.09 1.76
C LYS A 572 -11.67 50.72 1.82
N LYS A 573 -11.23 49.75 0.99
CA LYS A 573 -11.71 48.36 1.04
C LYS A 573 -11.30 47.69 2.36
N LYS A 574 -10.07 47.93 2.83
CA LYS A 574 -9.57 47.44 4.12
C LYS A 574 -10.43 47.92 5.29
N LEU A 575 -10.64 49.24 5.42
CA LEU A 575 -11.44 49.81 6.49
C LEU A 575 -12.91 49.31 6.46
N LYS A 576 -13.48 49.15 5.26
CA LYS A 576 -14.83 48.58 5.11
C LYS A 576 -14.90 47.12 5.57
N LEU A 577 -13.84 46.34 5.37
CA LEU A 577 -13.80 44.95 5.83
C LEU A 577 -13.51 44.85 7.33
N GLU A 578 -12.63 45.69 7.88
CA GLU A 578 -12.38 45.79 9.33
C GLU A 578 -13.69 46.08 10.08
N LYS A 579 -14.45 47.10 9.64
CA LYS A 579 -15.80 47.39 10.16
C LYS A 579 -16.75 46.21 10.03
N LEU A 580 -16.63 45.43 8.94
CA LEU A 580 -17.47 44.25 8.71
C LEU A 580 -17.11 43.09 9.67
N LEU A 581 -15.85 43.00 10.12
CA LEU A 581 -15.38 42.02 11.10
C LEU A 581 -15.76 42.41 12.55
N GLU A 582 -15.81 43.71 12.85
CA GLU A 582 -16.23 44.28 14.15
C GLU A 582 -17.73 44.09 14.42
N ILE A 583 -18.58 44.16 13.38
CA ILE A 583 -20.03 43.94 13.54
C ILE A 583 -20.28 42.52 14.05
N GLU A 584 -20.71 42.40 15.30
CA GLU A 584 -21.12 41.14 15.91
C GLU A 584 -22.47 40.70 15.34
N ARG A 585 -22.45 40.04 14.18
CA ARG A 585 -23.69 39.46 13.64
C ARG A 585 -24.10 38.24 14.46
N LYS A 586 -25.34 38.27 14.96
CA LYS A 586 -26.13 37.07 15.30
C LYS A 586 -26.37 36.25 14.02
N GLY A 587 -25.38 35.46 13.59
CA GLY A 587 -25.46 34.57 12.40
C GLY A 587 -24.31 34.85 11.44
N SER A 588 -23.64 33.88 10.83
CA SER A 588 -23.83 32.44 10.69
C SER A 588 -22.44 31.85 10.47
N THR A 589 -21.85 31.22 11.48
CA THR A 589 -20.74 30.29 11.24
C THR A 589 -21.38 28.97 10.82
N ASN A 590 -21.05 28.51 9.60
CA ASN A 590 -21.63 27.31 8.98
C ASN A 590 -21.26 26.02 9.75
N ILE A 591 -21.91 25.81 10.89
CA ILE A 591 -22.32 24.49 11.39
C ILE A 591 -23.80 24.66 11.71
N GLU A 592 -24.62 24.83 10.67
CA GLU A 592 -26.06 24.77 10.86
C GLU A 592 -26.47 23.31 10.95
N ILE A 593 -26.84 22.92 12.19
CA ILE A 593 -27.66 21.76 12.55
C ILE A 593 -26.84 20.51 12.86
N LEU A 594 -26.27 20.48 14.09
CA LEU A 594 -26.08 19.22 14.80
C LEU A 594 -27.22 19.05 15.81
N LYS A 595 -27.91 17.90 15.77
CA LYS A 595 -28.93 17.51 16.75
C LYS A 595 -28.23 17.06 18.06
N ILE A 596 -27.59 17.97 18.77
CA ILE A 596 -26.90 17.69 20.05
C ILE A 596 -27.90 17.49 21.20
N ASP A 597 -29.19 17.70 20.95
CA ASP A 597 -30.28 17.54 21.92
C ASP A 597 -30.32 16.14 22.55
N LYS A 598 -29.99 15.09 21.77
CA LYS A 598 -29.95 13.71 22.28
C LYS A 598 -28.76 13.48 23.20
N LEU A 599 -27.58 13.99 22.85
CA LEU A 599 -26.40 13.93 23.70
C LEU A 599 -26.64 14.69 25.01
N LEU A 600 -27.21 15.90 24.94
CA LEU A 600 -27.57 16.66 26.13
C LEU A 600 -28.62 15.92 26.98
N LYS A 601 -29.62 15.29 26.36
CA LYS A 601 -30.59 14.42 27.06
C LYS A 601 -29.91 13.25 27.74
N GLU A 602 -28.97 12.57 27.08
CA GLU A 602 -28.24 11.43 27.62
C GLU A 602 -27.32 11.83 28.78
N VAL A 603 -26.57 12.93 28.63
CA VAL A 603 -25.75 13.52 29.69
C VAL A 603 -26.62 13.87 30.90
N LEU A 604 -27.73 14.58 30.69
CA LEU A 604 -28.63 14.98 31.77
C LEU A 604 -29.35 13.77 32.42
N LYS A 605 -29.69 12.73 31.63
CA LYS A 605 -30.32 11.49 32.11
C LYS A 605 -29.34 10.65 32.93
N GLU A 606 -28.08 10.57 32.52
CA GLU A 606 -27.04 9.77 33.19
C GLU A 606 -26.52 10.45 34.46
N VAL A 607 -26.41 11.78 34.46
CA VAL A 607 -25.90 12.55 35.60
C VAL A 607 -27.01 12.93 36.59
N LYS A 608 -28.30 12.80 36.23
CA LYS A 608 -29.49 13.03 37.08
C LYS A 608 -29.44 14.35 37.89
N LEU A 609 -29.01 15.45 37.27
CA LEU A 609 -28.84 16.74 37.96
C LEU A 609 -30.19 17.36 38.38
N PRO A 610 -30.26 18.05 39.54
CA PRO A 610 -31.43 18.84 39.92
C PRO A 610 -31.70 19.98 38.92
N LYS A 611 -32.97 20.22 38.57
CA LYS A 611 -33.38 21.29 37.65
C LYS A 611 -32.84 22.67 38.04
N LYS A 612 -32.75 22.99 39.34
CA LYS A 612 -32.15 24.25 39.83
C LYS A 612 -30.68 24.43 39.43
N LEU A 613 -29.91 23.34 39.36
CA LEU A 613 -28.50 23.40 38.98
C LEU A 613 -28.32 23.57 37.47
N ILE A 614 -29.14 22.87 36.68
CA ILE A 614 -29.27 23.08 35.22
C ILE A 614 -29.60 24.55 34.93
N HIS A 615 -30.45 25.15 35.78
CA HIS A 615 -30.85 26.55 35.71
C HIS A 615 -29.73 27.54 36.02
N SER A 616 -29.03 27.34 37.13
CA SER A 616 -27.88 28.18 37.51
C SER A 616 -26.73 28.18 36.49
N LEU A 617 -26.65 27.16 35.63
CA LEU A 617 -25.61 27.00 34.61
C LEU A 617 -26.04 27.53 33.23
N GLY A 618 -27.20 28.19 33.15
CA GLY A 618 -27.69 28.82 31.92
C GLY A 618 -28.12 27.81 30.84
N MET A 619 -28.45 26.57 31.23
CA MET A 619 -28.80 25.51 30.29
C MET A 619 -30.30 25.40 29.99
N ASP A 620 -31.20 26.11 30.69
CA ASP A 620 -32.66 25.99 30.44
C ASP A 620 -33.12 26.61 29.13
N GLY A 621 -32.30 27.50 28.55
CA GLY A 621 -32.54 28.06 27.22
C GLY A 621 -32.43 27.01 26.11
N TYR A 622 -31.79 25.86 26.38
CA TYR A 622 -31.77 24.70 25.50
C TYR A 622 -33.03 23.85 25.75
N LYS A 623 -34.20 24.45 25.54
CA LYS A 623 -35.45 23.67 25.47
C LYS A 623 -35.23 22.54 24.46
N LEU A 624 -35.62 21.33 24.87
CA LEU A 624 -35.40 20.03 24.24
C LEU A 624 -36.07 19.84 22.85
N GLY A 625 -36.31 20.93 22.13
CA GLY A 625 -36.91 21.00 20.81
C GLY A 625 -36.13 21.91 19.85
N TYR A 626 -35.63 21.28 18.78
CA TYR A 626 -35.42 21.83 17.43
C TYR A 626 -34.69 23.17 17.28
N ARG A 627 -33.69 23.51 18.11
CA ARG A 627 -32.86 24.71 17.86
C ARG A 627 -31.42 24.38 17.47
N LYS A 628 -30.98 24.98 16.36
CA LYS A 628 -29.64 24.84 15.75
C LYS A 628 -28.53 25.21 16.74
N ILE A 629 -27.66 24.26 17.09
CA ILE A 629 -26.53 24.48 18.01
C ILE A 629 -25.26 24.83 17.20
N LYS A 630 -24.59 25.95 17.55
CA LYS A 630 -23.38 26.48 16.87
C LYS A 630 -22.10 25.88 17.47
N ARG A 631 -20.95 25.90 16.75
CA ARG A 631 -19.63 25.45 17.28
C ARG A 631 -19.28 26.06 18.64
N LYS A 632 -19.58 27.34 18.84
CA LYS A 632 -19.38 28.02 20.14
C LYS A 632 -20.21 27.44 21.28
N ASN A 633 -21.34 26.80 20.98
CA ASN A 633 -22.17 26.14 21.99
C ASN A 633 -21.61 24.76 22.35
N LEU A 634 -20.91 24.07 21.44
CA LEU A 634 -20.16 22.85 21.75
C LEU A 634 -19.04 23.11 22.76
N VAL A 635 -18.35 24.25 22.63
CA VAL A 635 -17.35 24.72 23.62
C VAL A 635 -18.01 24.89 25.00
N LYS A 636 -19.19 25.54 25.07
CA LYS A 636 -19.94 25.68 26.32
C LYS A 636 -20.36 24.34 26.95
N ILE A 637 -20.72 23.36 26.13
CA ILE A 637 -21.05 22.00 26.60
C ILE A 637 -19.78 21.30 27.13
N LEU A 638 -18.64 21.52 26.48
CA LEU A 638 -17.35 21.01 26.96
C LEU A 638 -17.00 21.61 28.32
N ASP A 639 -17.10 22.93 28.47
CA ASP A 639 -16.88 23.64 29.74
C ASP A 639 -17.80 23.13 30.86
N PHE A 640 -19.05 22.80 30.51
CA PHE A 640 -20.02 22.21 31.43
C PHE A 640 -19.63 20.80 31.88
N LEU A 641 -19.18 19.95 30.96
CA LEU A 641 -18.69 18.60 31.29
C LEU A 641 -17.42 18.66 32.15
N ASP A 642 -16.53 19.62 31.88
CA ASP A 642 -15.35 19.92 32.69
C ASP A 642 -15.72 20.31 34.13
N LEU A 643 -16.75 21.13 34.30
CA LEU A 643 -17.23 21.54 35.62
C LEU A 643 -17.78 20.34 36.42
N ILE A 644 -18.53 19.45 35.76
CA ILE A 644 -19.06 18.22 36.40
C ILE A 644 -17.93 17.29 36.79
N GLU A 645 -16.96 17.05 35.90
CA GLU A 645 -15.80 16.20 36.17
C GLU A 645 -14.98 16.71 37.36
N LYS A 646 -14.69 18.02 37.41
CA LYS A 646 -13.98 18.64 38.54
C LYS A 646 -14.73 18.51 39.86
N ARG A 647 -16.06 18.65 39.84
CA ARG A 647 -16.90 18.49 41.03
C ARG A 647 -16.95 17.05 41.54
N ILE A 648 -16.89 16.05 40.65
CA ILE A 648 -16.75 14.64 41.04
C ILE A 648 -15.36 14.40 41.66
N LEU A 649 -14.30 14.99 41.10
CA LEU A 649 -12.92 14.73 41.51
C LEU A 649 -12.40 15.52 42.73
N GLY A 650 -13.03 16.64 43.15
CA GLY A 650 -12.26 17.70 43.83
C GLY A 650 -12.75 18.39 45.13
N GLU A 651 -14.03 18.58 45.45
CA GLU A 651 -14.37 19.57 46.50
C GLU A 651 -14.91 19.01 47.83
N LYS A 652 -14.05 19.04 48.85
CA LYS A 652 -14.40 18.95 50.28
C LYS A 652 -15.26 20.15 50.69
N ARG A 653 -16.58 20.07 50.47
CA ARG A 653 -17.71 20.72 51.23
C ARG A 653 -18.96 20.80 50.35
N ILE A 654 -19.38 19.69 49.76
CA ILE A 654 -20.79 19.48 49.42
C ILE A 654 -21.13 18.08 49.88
N ASN A 655 -22.21 17.96 50.64
CA ASN A 655 -22.69 16.73 51.26
C ASN A 655 -22.64 15.58 50.22
N LYS A 656 -21.76 14.58 50.41
CA LYS A 656 -21.62 13.38 49.56
C LYS A 656 -22.98 12.69 49.31
N LYS A 657 -24.00 12.96 50.14
CA LYS A 657 -25.39 12.50 50.00
C LYS A 657 -26.25 13.27 48.98
N VAL A 658 -25.82 14.43 48.45
CA VAL A 658 -26.68 15.34 47.65
C VAL A 658 -26.32 15.36 46.16
N LEU A 659 -25.08 15.04 45.78
CA LEU A 659 -24.67 14.92 44.37
C LEU A 659 -24.89 13.53 43.75
N LEU A 660 -25.52 12.64 44.51
CA LEU A 660 -26.41 11.56 44.05
C LEU A 660 -26.18 10.98 42.64
N LEU A 661 -25.29 10.00 42.58
CA LEU A 661 -25.54 8.78 41.83
C LEU A 661 -26.58 7.95 42.61
N ARG A 662 -27.86 8.31 42.56
CA ARG A 662 -28.92 7.40 43.03
C ARG A 662 -28.99 6.23 42.04
N LEU A 663 -28.28 5.14 42.36
CA LEU A 663 -28.86 3.82 42.16
C LEU A 663 -30.20 3.86 42.91
N SER A 664 -31.29 3.53 42.21
CA SER A 664 -32.59 3.39 42.85
C SER A 664 -32.50 2.35 43.98
N LEU A 665 -33.35 2.46 45.01
CA LEU A 665 -33.45 1.41 46.03
C LEU A 665 -33.72 0.03 45.39
N GLU A 666 -34.40 0.01 44.25
CA GLU A 666 -34.63 -1.16 43.40
C GLU A 666 -33.36 -1.72 42.75
N GLU A 667 -32.48 -0.86 42.22
CA GLU A 667 -31.18 -1.29 41.67
C GLU A 667 -30.25 -1.82 42.75
N ILE A 668 -30.24 -1.20 43.93
CA ILE A 668 -29.44 -1.67 45.07
C ILE A 668 -30.00 -3.00 45.55
N ALA A 669 -31.31 -3.13 45.72
CA ALA A 669 -31.98 -4.39 46.07
C ALA A 669 -31.61 -5.51 45.08
N LYS A 670 -31.74 -5.24 43.77
CA LYS A 670 -31.42 -6.20 42.70
C LYS A 670 -29.95 -6.62 42.68
N LYS A 671 -29.02 -5.68 42.86
CA LYS A 671 -27.58 -5.97 42.83
C LYS A 671 -27.04 -6.59 44.12
N THR A 672 -27.72 -6.38 45.25
CA THR A 672 -27.27 -6.89 46.55
C THR A 672 -27.97 -8.17 46.98
N GLY A 673 -29.14 -8.48 46.40
CA GLY A 673 -29.98 -9.64 46.74
C GLY A 673 -30.97 -9.39 47.88
N TYR A 674 -31.06 -8.16 48.40
CA TYR A 674 -31.94 -7.80 49.53
C TYR A 674 -33.26 -7.19 49.04
N SER A 675 -34.33 -7.33 49.82
CA SER A 675 -35.61 -6.67 49.52
C SER A 675 -35.49 -5.15 49.60
N LYS A 676 -36.36 -4.41 48.89
CA LYS A 676 -36.37 -2.93 48.90
C LYS A 676 -36.53 -2.37 50.33
N ASN A 677 -37.35 -3.02 51.15
CA ASN A 677 -37.54 -2.66 52.56
C ASN A 677 -36.31 -2.97 53.41
N SER A 678 -35.64 -4.10 53.17
CA SER A 678 -34.39 -4.46 53.85
C SER A 678 -33.27 -3.47 53.51
N VAL A 679 -33.10 -3.11 52.24
CA VAL A 679 -32.13 -2.07 51.81
C VAL A 679 -32.44 -0.73 52.46
N HIS A 680 -33.72 -0.36 52.56
CA HIS A 680 -34.13 0.88 53.20
C HIS A 680 -33.81 0.88 54.69
N LYS A 681 -34.07 -0.22 55.41
CA LYS A 681 -33.76 -0.37 56.84
C LYS A 681 -32.24 -0.36 57.10
N PHE A 682 -31.47 -1.11 56.31
CA PHE A 682 -30.02 -1.23 56.46
C PHE A 682 -29.23 0.03 56.08
N LEU A 683 -29.83 1.00 55.37
CA LEU A 683 -29.22 2.31 55.15
C LEU A 683 -29.05 3.13 56.45
N TYR A 684 -29.79 2.78 57.51
CA TYR A 684 -29.80 3.48 58.79
C TYR A 684 -29.24 2.64 59.95
N GLU A 685 -28.96 1.34 59.76
CA GLU A 685 -28.36 0.46 60.79
C GLU A 685 -26.82 0.31 60.61
N PRO A 686 -26.02 0.38 61.70
CA PRO A 686 -24.57 0.35 61.61
C PRO A 686 -24.02 -1.10 61.59
N SER A 687 -23.96 -1.74 60.41
CA SER A 687 -23.17 -2.99 60.23
C SER A 687 -22.02 -2.82 59.24
N SER A 688 -20.82 -3.29 59.61
CA SER A 688 -19.56 -3.00 58.90
C SER A 688 -19.44 -3.66 57.52
N LYS A 689 -20.18 -4.75 57.26
CA LYS A 689 -20.11 -5.53 56.02
C LYS A 689 -21.06 -5.02 54.94
N PHE A 690 -22.22 -4.49 55.33
CA PHE A 690 -23.23 -3.94 54.41
C PHE A 690 -22.83 -2.56 53.86
N LYS A 691 -22.34 -1.68 54.74
CA LYS A 691 -21.84 -0.33 54.37
C LYS A 691 -20.74 -0.41 53.31
N LYS A 692 -19.77 -1.33 53.47
CA LYS A 692 -18.70 -1.57 52.49
C LYS A 692 -19.22 -2.04 51.12
N LYS A 693 -20.30 -2.82 51.07
CA LYS A 693 -20.88 -3.32 49.81
C LYS A 693 -21.59 -2.21 49.03
N ILE A 694 -22.27 -1.30 49.74
CA ILE A 694 -22.89 -0.12 49.13
C ILE A 694 -21.82 0.90 48.69
N GLU A 695 -20.81 1.16 49.52
CA GLU A 695 -19.69 2.05 49.16
C GLU A 695 -19.00 1.58 47.89
N LYS A 696 -18.75 0.28 47.74
CA LYS A 696 -18.20 -0.30 46.50
C LYS A 696 -19.10 -0.11 45.28
N LEU A 697 -20.41 -0.27 45.40
CA LEU A 697 -21.37 -0.05 44.31
C LEU A 697 -21.45 1.43 43.89
N LEU A 698 -21.31 2.34 44.84
CA LEU A 698 -21.27 3.78 44.58
C LEU A 698 -19.96 4.17 43.87
N GLU A 699 -18.82 3.64 44.31
CA GLU A 699 -17.53 3.82 43.63
C GLU A 699 -17.53 3.29 42.19
N GLU A 700 -18.14 2.13 41.95
CA GLU A 700 -18.27 1.54 40.60
C GLU A 700 -19.12 2.44 39.69
N ARG A 701 -20.21 3.00 40.21
CA ARG A 701 -21.07 3.92 39.45
C ARG A 701 -20.38 5.27 39.20
N GLU A 702 -19.58 5.75 40.14
CA GLU A 702 -18.77 6.96 39.97
C GLU A 702 -17.75 6.80 38.84
N ARG A 703 -17.03 5.67 38.83
CA ARG A 703 -16.11 5.31 37.74
C ARG A 703 -16.84 5.22 36.40
N GLU A 704 -18.05 4.66 36.36
CA GLU A 704 -18.85 4.56 35.14
C GLU A 704 -19.23 5.93 34.57
N VAL A 705 -19.72 6.84 35.42
CA VAL A 705 -20.13 8.20 34.98
C VAL A 705 -18.93 9.04 34.57
N LEU A 706 -17.81 8.98 35.31
CA LEU A 706 -16.56 9.62 34.89
C LEU A 706 -16.06 9.10 33.54
N ARG A 707 -16.18 7.78 33.28
CA ARG A 707 -15.82 7.19 31.99
C ARG A 707 -16.69 7.76 30.86
N LYS A 708 -18.00 7.87 31.06
CA LYS A 708 -18.92 8.45 30.06
C LYS A 708 -18.66 9.94 29.82
N ILE A 709 -18.41 10.72 30.87
CA ILE A 709 -18.05 12.15 30.74
C ILE A 709 -16.78 12.32 29.92
N LYS A 710 -15.73 11.53 30.20
CA LYS A 710 -14.49 11.54 29.42
C LYS A 710 -14.73 11.18 27.95
N GLU A 711 -15.54 10.16 27.69
CA GLU A 711 -15.92 9.74 26.33
C GLU A 711 -16.63 10.87 25.57
N TRP A 712 -17.58 11.56 26.19
CA TRP A 712 -18.30 12.68 25.57
C TRP A 712 -17.41 13.89 25.33
N LYS A 713 -16.54 14.25 26.29
CA LYS A 713 -15.55 15.33 26.11
C LYS A 713 -14.65 15.03 24.93
N GLU A 714 -14.18 13.78 24.80
CA GLU A 714 -13.34 13.36 23.67
C GLU A 714 -14.08 13.48 22.33
N LYS A 715 -15.35 13.04 22.25
CA LYS A 715 -16.19 13.17 21.04
C LYS A 715 -16.39 14.63 20.64
N ILE A 716 -16.72 15.51 21.60
CA ILE A 716 -16.92 16.94 21.37
C ILE A 716 -15.60 17.63 20.96
N LEU A 717 -14.50 17.32 21.63
CA LEU A 717 -13.17 17.85 21.32
C LEU A 717 -12.71 17.46 19.92
N LYS A 718 -12.97 16.21 19.47
CA LYS A 718 -12.65 15.77 18.10
C LYS A 718 -13.35 16.62 17.04
N ILE A 719 -14.62 16.97 17.26
CA ILE A 719 -15.40 17.82 16.33
C ILE A 719 -14.91 19.27 16.39
N ILE A 720 -14.65 19.80 17.60
CA ILE A 720 -14.14 21.16 17.78
C ILE A 720 -12.75 21.30 17.18
N ASN A 721 -11.90 20.27 17.22
CA ASN A 721 -10.53 20.32 16.73
C ASN A 721 -10.39 19.84 15.28
N ALA A 722 -11.48 19.42 14.62
CA ALA A 722 -11.45 19.00 13.23
C ALA A 722 -11.10 20.16 12.29
N GLU A 723 -10.01 20.01 11.54
CA GLU A 723 -9.64 20.90 10.42
C GLU A 723 -10.45 20.55 9.16
N ALA A 724 -11.77 20.63 9.25
CA ALA A 724 -12.72 20.25 8.21
C ALA A 724 -13.81 21.31 8.01
N PHE A 725 -14.37 21.35 6.81
CA PHE A 725 -15.62 22.01 6.48
C PHE A 725 -16.80 21.07 6.72
N PHE A 726 -17.86 21.58 7.31
CA PHE A 726 -19.12 20.85 7.49
C PHE A 726 -20.16 21.43 6.55
N VAL A 727 -20.69 20.60 5.64
CA VAL A 727 -21.53 21.07 4.54
C VAL A 727 -22.84 20.28 4.51
N ARG A 728 -23.96 21.00 4.61
CA ARG A 728 -25.28 20.39 4.56
C ARG A 728 -25.69 20.08 3.12
N VAL A 729 -26.20 18.87 2.92
CA VAL A 729 -26.85 18.45 1.67
C VAL A 729 -28.23 19.08 1.61
N LYS A 730 -28.51 19.79 0.52
CA LYS A 730 -29.82 20.40 0.24
C LYS A 730 -30.74 19.44 -0.47
N LYS A 731 -30.23 18.78 -1.51
CA LYS A 731 -30.95 17.78 -2.32
C LYS A 731 -29.96 16.92 -3.09
N VAL A 732 -30.43 15.75 -3.54
CA VAL A 732 -29.68 14.82 -4.37
C VAL A 732 -30.50 14.53 -5.63
N GLU A 733 -29.88 14.59 -6.81
CA GLU A 733 -30.53 14.27 -8.09
C GLU A 733 -29.75 13.15 -8.81
N VAL A 734 -30.44 12.41 -9.68
CA VAL A 734 -29.87 11.24 -10.36
C VAL A 734 -29.91 11.49 -11.88
N GLY A 735 -28.74 11.57 -12.53
CA GLY A 735 -28.61 11.91 -13.96
C GLY A 735 -28.46 10.68 -14.88
N LYS A 736 -28.97 10.76 -16.13
CA LYS A 736 -28.76 9.77 -17.21
C LYS A 736 -27.55 10.15 -18.07
N PHE A 737 -26.77 9.16 -18.54
CA PHE A 737 -25.53 9.38 -19.28
C PHE A 737 -25.34 8.34 -20.40
N GLU A 738 -24.76 8.73 -21.54
CA GLU A 738 -24.81 7.97 -22.83
C GLU A 738 -23.50 7.28 -23.28
N GLU A 739 -22.35 7.41 -22.59
CA GLU A 739 -21.08 6.80 -23.04
C GLU A 739 -20.53 5.67 -22.15
N ARG A 740 -19.77 4.73 -22.75
CA ARG A 740 -19.66 3.33 -22.31
C ARG A 740 -18.80 2.97 -21.08
N PHE A 741 -17.97 3.83 -20.46
CA PHE A 741 -17.22 3.45 -19.24
C PHE A 741 -16.80 4.64 -18.37
N ILE A 742 -17.04 4.60 -17.05
CA ILE A 742 -16.42 5.49 -16.05
C ILE A 742 -15.82 4.61 -14.93
N TYR A 743 -14.58 4.89 -14.52
CA TYR A 743 -13.93 4.24 -13.38
C TYR A 743 -14.18 5.07 -12.12
N ASP A 744 -14.76 4.44 -11.10
CA ASP A 744 -14.93 5.03 -9.76
C ASP A 744 -13.71 4.71 -8.90
N ILE A 745 -13.32 5.65 -8.05
CA ILE A 745 -12.14 5.51 -7.21
C ILE A 745 -12.45 5.82 -5.74
N THR A 746 -12.33 4.82 -4.87
CA THR A 746 -12.96 4.77 -3.54
C THR A 746 -11.96 4.66 -2.39
N SER A 747 -11.73 5.77 -1.68
CA SER A 747 -10.70 5.87 -0.67
C SER A 747 -11.19 5.60 0.78
N PHE A 748 -10.91 4.44 1.37
CA PHE A 748 -11.44 3.93 2.63
C PHE A 748 -10.44 3.89 3.80
N SER A 749 -9.54 4.84 3.85
CA SER A 749 -8.91 5.15 5.11
C SER A 749 -8.87 6.64 5.40
N ASN A 750 -9.43 7.61 4.64
CA ASN A 750 -9.43 9.10 4.80
C ASN A 750 -8.55 9.82 3.73
N SER A 751 -8.47 11.11 3.54
CA SER A 751 -9.40 12.16 3.14
C SER A 751 -9.73 12.05 1.66
N SER A 752 -11.01 12.24 1.36
CA SER A 752 -11.49 12.68 0.06
C SER A 752 -10.86 14.05 -0.27
N TYR A 753 -9.93 14.12 -1.24
CA TYR A 753 -9.34 15.40 -1.67
C TYR A 753 -10.25 16.13 -2.65
N ILE A 754 -10.54 17.40 -2.39
CA ILE A 754 -11.09 18.33 -3.38
C ILE A 754 -9.92 18.97 -4.11
N ALA A 755 -9.73 18.58 -5.37
CA ALA A 755 -9.07 19.44 -6.36
C ALA A 755 -10.04 19.60 -7.54
N ASN A 756 -10.46 20.83 -7.81
CA ASN A 756 -11.21 21.21 -9.01
C ASN A 756 -12.62 20.62 -9.17
N GLY A 757 -13.30 20.21 -8.09
CA GLY A 757 -14.57 19.47 -8.23
C GLY A 757 -14.38 18.02 -8.70
N PHE A 758 -13.16 17.48 -8.56
CA PHE A 758 -12.82 16.08 -8.79
C PHE A 758 -12.37 15.41 -7.49
N PHE A 759 -12.63 14.10 -7.42
CA PHE A 759 -11.98 13.14 -6.54
C PHE A 759 -11.10 12.21 -7.41
N VAL A 760 -9.82 12.03 -7.09
CA VAL A 760 -8.88 11.14 -7.81
C VAL A 760 -8.10 10.31 -6.80
N HIS A 761 -7.87 9.03 -7.10
CA HIS A 761 -7.24 8.10 -6.15
C HIS A 761 -6.23 7.14 -6.81
N ASN A 762 -5.22 6.73 -6.02
CA ASN A 762 -4.12 5.82 -6.40
C ASN A 762 -4.48 4.35 -6.21
N THR A 763 -4.24 3.50 -7.20
CA THR A 763 -4.61 2.09 -7.12
C THR A 763 -3.39 1.23 -6.72
N THR A 764 -3.59 0.22 -5.86
CA THR A 764 -2.78 -1.01 -5.87
C THR A 764 -3.66 -2.06 -6.52
N GLY A 765 -3.16 -2.80 -7.51
CA GLY A 765 -4.01 -3.71 -8.28
C GLY A 765 -4.54 -4.85 -7.41
N LYS A 766 -5.80 -5.29 -7.62
CA LYS A 766 -6.35 -6.52 -7.01
C LYS A 766 -5.32 -7.67 -7.10
N PRO A 767 -5.20 -8.57 -6.12
CA PRO A 767 -4.32 -9.75 -6.23
C PRO A 767 -4.57 -10.56 -7.52
N LYS A 768 -3.55 -11.26 -8.03
CA LYS A 768 -3.64 -12.13 -9.22
C LYS A 768 -3.67 -13.59 -8.77
N GLY A 769 -4.75 -14.33 -9.03
CA GLY A 769 -4.78 -15.77 -8.83
C GLY A 769 -4.05 -16.50 -9.96
N ILE A 770 -2.80 -16.91 -9.77
CA ILE A 770 -2.01 -17.62 -10.77
C ILE A 770 -2.46 -19.10 -10.84
N VAL A 771 -2.73 -19.59 -12.05
CA VAL A 771 -3.26 -20.94 -12.29
C VAL A 771 -2.15 -21.89 -12.75
N HIS A 772 -1.99 -23.03 -12.07
CA HIS A 772 -1.11 -24.12 -12.50
C HIS A 772 -1.90 -25.39 -12.83
N ALA A 773 -1.47 -26.10 -13.89
CA ALA A 773 -2.07 -27.34 -14.36
C ALA A 773 -1.39 -28.58 -13.74
N VAL A 774 -2.14 -29.68 -13.60
CA VAL A 774 -1.70 -30.93 -12.93
C VAL A 774 -0.43 -31.54 -13.53
N GLY A 775 -0.49 -31.97 -14.79
CA GLY A 775 0.54 -32.79 -15.41
C GLY A 775 1.85 -32.02 -15.62
N GLY A 776 1.76 -30.84 -16.23
CA GLY A 776 2.92 -29.98 -16.47
C GLY A 776 3.63 -29.55 -15.19
N TYR A 777 2.87 -29.12 -14.17
CA TYR A 777 3.44 -28.74 -12.87
C TYR A 777 4.13 -29.92 -12.19
N MET A 778 3.50 -31.10 -12.16
CA MET A 778 4.05 -32.31 -11.55
C MET A 778 5.38 -32.71 -12.18
N VAL A 779 5.46 -32.76 -13.52
CA VAL A 779 6.67 -33.11 -14.27
C VAL A 779 7.81 -32.14 -13.94
N GLN A 780 7.52 -30.84 -13.96
CA GLN A 780 8.52 -29.82 -13.68
C GLN A 780 8.96 -29.83 -12.21
N ALA A 781 8.03 -29.93 -11.26
CA ALA A 781 8.33 -29.98 -9.83
C ALA A 781 9.19 -31.21 -9.49
N TYR A 782 8.87 -32.38 -10.07
CA TYR A 782 9.66 -33.60 -9.93
C TYR A 782 11.11 -33.40 -10.37
N ILE A 783 11.34 -32.98 -11.61
CA ILE A 783 12.70 -32.96 -12.18
C ILE A 783 13.54 -31.81 -11.66
N THR A 784 12.94 -30.64 -11.42
CA THR A 784 13.68 -29.50 -10.86
C THR A 784 14.09 -29.80 -9.43
N ALA A 785 13.24 -30.42 -8.62
CA ALA A 785 13.62 -30.86 -7.28
C ALA A 785 14.75 -31.91 -7.33
N LYS A 786 14.64 -32.90 -8.22
CA LYS A 786 15.65 -33.96 -8.40
C LYS A 786 17.01 -33.42 -8.81
N TRP A 787 17.08 -32.55 -9.82
CA TRP A 787 18.35 -32.15 -10.42
C TRP A 787 18.99 -30.92 -9.78
N ILE A 788 18.20 -29.95 -9.33
CA ILE A 788 18.73 -28.69 -8.79
C ILE A 788 19.16 -28.86 -7.33
N PHE A 789 18.36 -29.57 -6.54
CA PHE A 789 18.72 -29.91 -5.16
C PHE A 789 19.41 -31.28 -5.07
N ASP A 790 19.60 -31.94 -6.21
CA ASP A 790 20.28 -33.23 -6.32
C ASP A 790 19.69 -34.29 -5.39
N LEU A 791 18.37 -34.34 -5.20
CA LEU A 791 17.75 -35.17 -4.15
C LEU A 791 18.04 -36.67 -4.34
N HIS A 792 18.62 -37.30 -3.32
CA HIS A 792 18.85 -38.74 -3.20
C HIS A 792 18.03 -39.33 -2.07
N ASP A 793 17.99 -40.66 -1.99
CA ASP A 793 17.15 -41.36 -1.02
C ASP A 793 17.49 -41.04 0.44
N ASN A 794 18.77 -40.90 0.78
CA ASN A 794 19.18 -40.65 2.17
C ASN A 794 19.24 -39.15 2.52
N ASP A 795 18.71 -38.27 1.67
CA ASP A 795 18.73 -36.84 1.94
C ASP A 795 17.61 -36.39 2.87
N ILE A 796 17.95 -35.44 3.72
CA ILE A 796 17.02 -34.69 4.56
C ILE A 796 17.07 -33.25 4.08
N PHE A 797 16.01 -32.86 3.37
CA PHE A 797 15.86 -31.56 2.75
C PHE A 797 15.14 -30.60 3.70
N TRP A 798 15.65 -29.38 3.89
CA TRP A 798 14.90 -28.36 4.61
C TRP A 798 14.81 -27.07 3.83
N SER A 799 13.59 -26.73 3.41
CA SER A 799 13.26 -25.38 2.96
C SER A 799 12.57 -24.61 4.07
N THR A 800 13.05 -23.40 4.34
CA THR A 800 12.46 -22.48 5.33
C THR A 800 11.23 -21.73 4.80
N ALA A 801 10.84 -21.98 3.54
CA ALA A 801 9.74 -21.28 2.90
C ALA A 801 8.37 -21.75 3.42
N ASP A 802 7.49 -20.78 3.64
CA ASP A 802 6.10 -21.04 4.02
C ASP A 802 5.28 -21.52 2.82
N ILE A 803 4.36 -22.43 3.08
CA ILE A 803 3.46 -23.06 2.10
C ILE A 803 2.53 -22.06 1.41
N GLY A 804 2.27 -20.89 1.99
CA GLY A 804 1.51 -19.80 1.35
C GLY A 804 2.20 -19.16 0.15
N TRP A 805 3.45 -19.56 -0.15
CA TRP A 805 4.22 -19.10 -1.32
C TRP A 805 4.55 -20.26 -2.25
N ILE A 806 4.92 -19.95 -3.50
CA ILE A 806 5.22 -20.96 -4.51
C ILE A 806 6.42 -21.83 -4.13
N THR A 807 7.40 -21.27 -3.41
CA THR A 807 8.55 -22.01 -2.88
C THR A 807 8.11 -23.10 -1.92
N GLY A 808 7.20 -22.80 -1.00
CA GLY A 808 6.64 -23.79 -0.11
C GLY A 808 5.83 -24.85 -0.86
N HIS A 809 5.00 -24.45 -1.84
CA HIS A 809 4.23 -25.41 -2.66
C HIS A 809 5.16 -26.41 -3.35
N THR A 810 6.18 -25.89 -4.03
CA THR A 810 7.00 -26.69 -4.94
C THR A 810 8.11 -27.43 -4.22
N TYR A 811 8.75 -26.81 -3.23
CA TYR A 811 9.95 -27.35 -2.58
C TYR A 811 9.76 -27.68 -1.10
N SER A 812 8.66 -27.27 -0.45
CA SER A 812 8.28 -27.76 0.89
C SER A 812 7.08 -28.70 0.86
N CYS A 813 6.71 -29.23 -0.31
CA CYS A 813 5.62 -30.18 -0.49
C CYS A 813 5.82 -31.06 -1.74
N TYR A 814 5.40 -30.60 -2.92
CA TYR A 814 5.26 -31.48 -4.10
C TYR A 814 6.58 -32.07 -4.60
N GLY A 815 7.62 -31.26 -4.79
CA GLY A 815 8.90 -31.67 -5.36
C GLY A 815 9.63 -32.76 -4.55
N PRO A 816 9.87 -32.56 -3.23
CA PRO A 816 10.46 -33.59 -2.38
C PRO A 816 9.63 -34.87 -2.33
N LEU A 817 8.30 -34.75 -2.18
CA LEU A 817 7.39 -35.90 -2.11
C LEU A 817 7.38 -36.72 -3.42
N LEU A 818 7.38 -36.07 -4.57
CA LEU A 818 7.48 -36.74 -5.88
C LEU A 818 8.80 -37.49 -6.09
N ASN A 819 9.85 -37.08 -5.37
CA ASN A 819 11.16 -37.74 -5.39
C ASN A 819 11.33 -38.77 -4.28
N GLY A 820 10.33 -38.96 -3.42
CA GLY A 820 10.46 -39.88 -2.30
C GLY A 820 11.42 -39.36 -1.22
N ALA A 821 11.78 -38.08 -1.22
CA ALA A 821 12.73 -37.50 -0.27
C ALA A 821 12.11 -37.24 1.10
N THR A 822 12.95 -37.18 2.14
CA THR A 822 12.56 -36.72 3.47
C THR A 822 12.73 -35.20 3.54
N PHE A 823 11.74 -34.47 4.05
CA PHE A 823 11.89 -33.02 4.27
C PHE A 823 11.41 -32.55 5.64
N ILE A 824 11.84 -31.35 6.05
CA ILE A 824 11.43 -30.73 7.30
C ILE A 824 10.45 -29.59 7.00
N ILE A 825 9.38 -29.51 7.78
CA ILE A 825 8.56 -28.32 7.92
C ILE A 825 8.68 -27.78 9.34
N TYR A 826 8.86 -26.47 9.46
CA TYR A 826 9.04 -25.81 10.75
C TYR A 826 7.97 -24.74 10.92
N GLU A 827 7.27 -24.79 12.04
CA GLU A 827 6.17 -23.87 12.34
C GLU A 827 6.67 -22.46 12.73
N GLY A 828 7.82 -22.41 13.41
CA GLY A 828 8.25 -21.24 14.15
C GLY A 828 9.08 -20.22 13.39
N ALA A 829 9.54 -19.19 14.09
CA ALA A 829 10.54 -18.26 13.58
C ALA A 829 11.95 -18.88 13.68
N LEU A 830 12.80 -18.63 12.67
CA LEU A 830 14.13 -19.25 12.54
C LEU A 830 15.12 -18.82 13.63
N ASP A 831 14.84 -17.72 14.31
CA ASP A 831 15.61 -17.08 15.37
C ASP A 831 14.92 -17.15 16.75
N TRP A 832 13.95 -18.04 16.92
CA TRP A 832 13.17 -18.16 18.17
C TRP A 832 13.12 -19.62 18.66
N PRO A 833 13.29 -19.91 19.96
CA PRO A 833 13.47 -18.98 21.07
C PRO A 833 14.86 -18.34 21.15
N THR A 834 15.84 -18.90 20.42
CA THR A 834 17.20 -18.38 20.36
C THR A 834 17.66 -18.18 18.91
N PRO A 835 18.62 -17.27 18.67
CA PRO A 835 19.15 -17.02 17.32
C PRO A 835 19.69 -18.24 16.57
N GLU A 836 20.19 -19.25 17.28
CA GLU A 836 20.70 -20.50 16.70
C GLU A 836 19.65 -21.57 16.40
N ARG A 837 18.35 -21.31 16.63
CA ARG A 837 17.31 -22.33 16.49
C ARG A 837 17.37 -23.08 15.16
N TRP A 838 17.57 -22.37 14.06
CA TRP A 838 17.71 -22.98 12.74
C TRP A 838 18.90 -23.96 12.68
N ALA A 839 20.05 -23.59 13.23
CA ALA A 839 21.23 -24.46 13.27
C ALA A 839 21.01 -25.69 14.17
N GLN A 840 20.32 -25.52 15.30
CA GLN A 840 19.92 -26.63 16.18
C GLN A 840 19.02 -27.64 15.46
N ILE A 841 18.03 -27.17 14.69
CA ILE A 841 17.15 -28.03 13.88
C ILE A 841 17.98 -28.79 12.84
N MET A 842 18.92 -28.12 12.18
CA MET A 842 19.77 -28.75 11.17
C MET A 842 20.64 -29.87 11.75
N GLU A 843 21.25 -29.64 12.92
CA GLU A 843 22.10 -30.63 13.58
C GLU A 843 21.27 -31.77 14.18
N LYS A 844 20.15 -31.45 14.85
CA LYS A 844 19.21 -32.43 15.42
C LYS A 844 18.75 -33.47 14.39
N TYR A 845 18.48 -33.03 13.15
CA TYR A 845 17.95 -33.89 12.10
C TYR A 845 18.98 -34.29 11.04
N GLY A 846 20.24 -33.86 11.16
CA GLY A 846 21.27 -34.18 10.16
C GLY A 846 20.93 -33.69 8.75
N VAL A 847 20.41 -32.46 8.62
CA VAL A 847 20.00 -31.88 7.33
C VAL A 847 21.14 -31.96 6.32
N THR A 848 20.85 -32.45 5.11
CA THR A 848 21.84 -32.59 4.03
C THR A 848 21.73 -31.45 3.01
N ILE A 849 20.54 -30.88 2.85
CA ILE A 849 20.29 -29.78 1.93
C ILE A 849 19.49 -28.70 2.65
N PHE A 850 20.02 -27.48 2.65
CA PHE A 850 19.36 -26.34 3.29
C PHE A 850 19.02 -25.25 2.28
N TYR A 851 17.73 -24.92 2.17
CA TYR A 851 17.20 -23.99 1.19
C TYR A 851 16.47 -22.83 1.86
N THR A 852 16.99 -21.62 1.71
CA THR A 852 16.47 -20.46 2.42
C THR A 852 16.57 -19.18 1.58
N ALA A 853 15.94 -18.11 2.02
CA ALA A 853 16.04 -16.83 1.35
C ALA A 853 17.32 -16.08 1.77
N PRO A 854 17.94 -15.27 0.89
CA PRO A 854 19.13 -14.48 1.21
C PRO A 854 19.00 -13.61 2.45
N THR A 855 17.80 -13.13 2.76
CA THR A 855 17.67 -12.37 3.99
C THR A 855 17.67 -13.23 5.25
N ALA A 856 17.19 -14.47 5.20
CA ALA A 856 17.41 -15.37 6.34
C ALA A 856 18.92 -15.59 6.53
N VAL A 857 19.68 -15.72 5.43
CA VAL A 857 21.15 -15.78 5.48
C VAL A 857 21.73 -14.52 6.15
N ARG A 858 21.34 -13.31 5.74
CA ARG A 858 21.79 -12.06 6.38
C ARG A 858 21.37 -11.94 7.85
N MET A 859 20.20 -12.47 8.20
CA MET A 859 19.76 -12.54 9.59
C MET A 859 20.68 -13.45 10.41
N PHE A 860 21.07 -14.61 9.87
CA PHE A 860 22.01 -15.51 10.54
C PHE A 860 23.41 -14.89 10.67
N GLU A 861 23.86 -14.21 9.62
CA GLU A 861 25.13 -13.47 9.60
C GLU A 861 25.19 -12.38 10.69
N LYS A 862 24.06 -11.71 10.96
CA LYS A 862 23.97 -10.65 11.98
C LYS A 862 24.23 -11.13 13.41
N TYR A 863 23.93 -12.38 13.74
CA TYR A 863 24.07 -12.90 15.12
C TYR A 863 25.50 -13.32 15.51
N ASP A 864 26.51 -12.81 14.79
CA ASP A 864 27.94 -13.12 14.85
C ASP A 864 28.24 -14.62 14.60
N GLY A 865 29.08 -14.91 13.60
CA GLY A 865 29.38 -16.27 13.13
C GLY A 865 29.85 -17.21 14.26
N GLN A 866 30.31 -16.68 15.39
CA GLN A 866 30.64 -17.44 16.60
C GLN A 866 29.51 -18.35 17.09
N VAL A 867 28.25 -17.88 17.06
CA VAL A 867 27.08 -18.66 17.48
C VAL A 867 26.86 -19.87 16.56
N VAL A 868 27.26 -19.76 15.30
CA VAL A 868 27.07 -20.77 14.26
C VAL A 868 28.30 -21.69 14.13
N ARG A 869 29.49 -21.20 14.47
CA ARG A 869 30.76 -21.95 14.39
C ARG A 869 30.83 -23.15 15.31
N LYS A 870 30.07 -23.15 16.42
CA LYS A 870 29.93 -24.33 17.30
C LYS A 870 29.23 -25.51 16.62
N PHE A 871 28.44 -25.26 15.57
CA PHE A 871 27.75 -26.30 14.81
C PHE A 871 28.65 -26.85 13.71
N SER A 872 28.70 -28.17 13.60
CA SER A 872 29.60 -28.85 12.67
C SER A 872 29.08 -28.86 11.23
N PHE A 873 27.75 -28.92 11.07
CA PHE A 873 27.04 -29.10 9.80
C PHE A 873 27.59 -30.21 8.89
N LYS A 874 28.23 -31.24 9.45
CA LYS A 874 28.98 -32.25 8.68
C LYS A 874 28.16 -32.91 7.57
N THR A 875 26.86 -33.12 7.81
CA THR A 875 25.88 -33.72 6.88
C THR A 875 25.55 -32.86 5.66
N LEU A 876 25.67 -31.53 5.76
CA LEU A 876 25.34 -30.63 4.66
C LEU A 876 26.21 -30.89 3.45
N ARG A 877 25.57 -30.95 2.29
CA ARG A 877 26.21 -31.13 0.97
C ARG A 877 25.80 -30.10 -0.06
N LEU A 878 24.68 -29.38 0.14
CA LEU A 878 24.16 -28.40 -0.80
C LEU A 878 23.43 -27.30 -0.04
N LEU A 879 23.62 -26.06 -0.48
CA LEU A 879 22.93 -24.88 0.02
C LEU A 879 22.14 -24.26 -1.12
N GLY A 880 20.98 -23.69 -0.83
CA GLY A 880 20.18 -22.98 -1.82
C GLY A 880 19.73 -21.60 -1.33
N SER A 881 19.63 -20.67 -2.29
CA SER A 881 19.19 -19.29 -2.13
C SER A 881 17.98 -19.01 -3.03
N VAL A 882 16.96 -18.29 -2.54
CA VAL A 882 15.73 -18.00 -3.31
C VAL A 882 15.05 -16.68 -2.97
N GLY A 883 14.35 -16.12 -3.96
CA GLY A 883 13.31 -15.09 -3.78
C GLY A 883 13.80 -13.65 -3.93
N GLU A 884 15.10 -13.43 -3.84
CA GLU A 884 15.77 -12.16 -4.14
C GLU A 884 17.24 -12.42 -4.54
N PRO A 885 17.92 -11.46 -5.17
CA PRO A 885 19.36 -11.56 -5.38
C PRO A 885 20.11 -11.65 -4.05
N ILE A 886 20.99 -12.64 -3.92
CA ILE A 886 21.96 -12.73 -2.82
C ILE A 886 23.14 -11.78 -3.09
N ASN A 887 23.52 -10.96 -2.11
CA ASN A 887 24.70 -10.10 -2.20
C ASN A 887 25.98 -10.92 -1.97
N GLU A 888 27.12 -10.35 -2.36
CA GLU A 888 28.40 -11.07 -2.37
C GLU A 888 28.83 -11.53 -0.97
N GLU A 889 28.60 -10.71 0.05
CA GLU A 889 28.99 -10.96 1.44
C GLU A 889 28.17 -12.10 2.04
N ALA A 890 26.84 -12.04 1.93
CA ALA A 890 25.99 -13.12 2.43
C ALA A 890 26.26 -14.42 1.67
N TRP A 891 26.57 -14.35 0.37
CA TRP A 891 26.97 -15.53 -0.41
C TRP A 891 28.25 -16.16 0.17
N TYR A 892 29.29 -15.35 0.41
CA TYR A 892 30.55 -15.85 0.98
C TYR A 892 30.38 -16.34 2.41
N TRP A 893 29.60 -15.64 3.23
CA TRP A 893 29.28 -16.07 4.59
C TRP A 893 28.57 -17.42 4.57
N PHE A 894 27.56 -17.58 3.73
CA PHE A 894 26.82 -18.84 3.61
C PHE A 894 27.71 -19.99 3.11
N PHE A 895 28.59 -19.69 2.16
CA PHE A 895 29.53 -20.65 1.61
C PHE A 895 30.57 -21.11 2.65
N LYS A 896 31.12 -20.17 3.42
CA LYS A 896 32.20 -20.43 4.40
C LYS A 896 31.69 -20.91 5.74
N GLU A 897 30.79 -20.17 6.39
CA GLU A 897 30.39 -20.42 7.77
C GLU A 897 29.41 -21.60 7.86
N VAL A 898 28.50 -21.74 6.90
CA VAL A 898 27.52 -22.84 6.87
C VAL A 898 27.98 -23.98 5.96
N GLY A 899 28.35 -23.66 4.72
CA GLY A 899 28.77 -24.64 3.71
C GLY A 899 30.15 -25.23 3.94
N LYS A 900 30.97 -24.62 4.83
CA LYS A 900 32.37 -24.97 5.13
C LYS A 900 33.25 -25.09 3.87
N GLU A 901 32.93 -24.31 2.83
CA GLU A 901 33.55 -24.35 1.51
C GLU A 901 33.38 -25.69 0.75
N ARG A 902 32.53 -26.58 1.26
CA ARG A 902 32.24 -27.92 0.70
C ARG A 902 30.99 -27.90 -0.19
N CYS A 903 30.02 -27.07 0.19
CA CYS A 903 28.68 -27.09 -0.38
C CYS A 903 28.56 -26.05 -1.52
N PRO A 904 28.07 -26.44 -2.72
CA PRO A 904 27.66 -25.47 -3.72
C PRO A 904 26.44 -24.71 -3.22
N ILE A 905 26.39 -23.42 -3.57
CA ILE A 905 25.20 -22.59 -3.39
C ILE A 905 24.47 -22.51 -4.71
N VAL A 906 23.32 -23.17 -4.82
CA VAL A 906 22.40 -22.99 -5.94
C VAL A 906 21.60 -21.71 -5.69
N ASP A 907 21.95 -20.63 -6.39
CA ASP A 907 21.14 -19.41 -6.39
C ASP A 907 20.01 -19.55 -7.40
N THR A 908 18.78 -19.59 -6.93
CA THR A 908 17.64 -20.06 -7.72
C THR A 908 16.74 -18.91 -8.11
N TRP A 909 16.72 -18.56 -9.40
CA TRP A 909 15.77 -17.59 -9.94
C TRP A 909 14.55 -18.29 -10.54
N TRP A 910 13.38 -17.77 -10.17
CA TRP A 910 12.07 -18.15 -10.66
C TRP A 910 10.99 -17.23 -10.07
N GLN A 911 9.75 -17.44 -10.51
CA GLN A 911 8.57 -16.69 -10.12
C GLN A 911 7.42 -17.64 -9.78
N THR A 912 6.36 -17.13 -9.13
CA THR A 912 5.12 -17.90 -8.93
C THR A 912 4.62 -18.43 -10.27
N GLU A 913 4.62 -17.56 -11.27
CA GLU A 913 4.21 -17.82 -12.64
C GLU A 913 5.03 -18.91 -13.35
N THR A 914 6.27 -19.16 -12.93
CA THR A 914 7.09 -20.21 -13.54
C THR A 914 6.86 -21.60 -12.94
N GLY A 915 6.23 -21.68 -11.76
CA GLY A 915 5.91 -22.93 -11.07
C GLY A 915 7.09 -23.67 -10.43
N GLY A 916 8.33 -23.40 -10.83
CA GLY A 916 9.54 -23.99 -10.25
C GLY A 916 10.80 -23.25 -10.71
N VAL A 917 11.96 -23.61 -10.16
CA VAL A 917 13.27 -23.04 -10.50
C VAL A 917 13.60 -23.30 -11.97
N LEU A 918 13.81 -22.23 -12.74
CA LEU A 918 14.17 -22.31 -14.17
C LEU A 918 15.53 -21.71 -14.50
N LEU A 919 16.20 -21.05 -13.56
CA LEU A 919 17.51 -20.45 -13.77
C LEU A 919 18.37 -20.69 -12.53
N THR A 920 19.32 -21.61 -12.64
CA THR A 920 20.36 -21.89 -11.64
C THR A 920 21.45 -22.80 -12.21
N SER A 921 22.68 -22.71 -11.69
CA SER A 921 23.72 -23.68 -12.03
C SER A 921 23.45 -25.05 -11.36
N LEU A 922 23.50 -26.13 -12.14
CA LEU A 922 23.31 -27.49 -11.59
C LEU A 922 24.48 -27.90 -10.68
N PRO A 923 24.21 -28.52 -9.50
CA PRO A 923 25.19 -28.81 -8.45
C PRO A 923 26.39 -29.62 -8.94
N GLY A 924 26.16 -30.62 -9.80
CA GLY A 924 27.22 -31.46 -10.36
C GLY A 924 28.00 -30.86 -11.53
N ILE A 925 27.60 -29.68 -12.05
CA ILE A 925 28.26 -29.06 -13.21
C ILE A 925 28.94 -27.72 -12.81
N GLY A 926 28.20 -26.81 -12.17
CA GLY A 926 28.63 -25.43 -12.01
C GLY A 926 28.76 -24.68 -13.36
N PRO A 927 29.57 -23.61 -13.44
CA PRO A 927 30.20 -22.93 -12.31
C PRO A 927 29.17 -22.18 -11.44
N PHE A 928 29.51 -21.99 -10.16
CA PHE A 928 28.81 -21.09 -9.25
C PHE A 928 29.61 -19.80 -9.13
N LYS A 929 28.91 -18.69 -9.15
CA LYS A 929 29.52 -17.37 -9.07
C LYS A 929 28.71 -16.51 -8.10
N PRO A 930 29.34 -15.85 -7.11
CA PRO A 930 28.62 -15.00 -6.17
C PRO A 930 27.74 -13.98 -6.90
N THR A 931 26.50 -13.80 -6.46
CA THR A 931 25.49 -12.89 -7.04
C THR A 931 24.92 -13.24 -8.42
N TYR A 932 25.26 -14.41 -8.98
CA TYR A 932 24.71 -14.89 -10.26
C TYR A 932 23.80 -16.09 -9.99
N ALA A 933 22.59 -16.06 -10.58
CA ALA A 933 21.68 -17.19 -10.52
C ALA A 933 22.30 -18.42 -11.20
N GLY A 934 22.86 -18.22 -12.40
CA GLY A 934 23.61 -19.26 -13.11
C GLY A 934 23.12 -19.45 -14.54
N LEU A 935 22.90 -20.71 -14.93
CA LEU A 935 22.47 -21.09 -16.28
C LEU A 935 20.99 -21.48 -16.33
N PRO A 936 20.29 -21.28 -17.46
CA PRO A 936 18.94 -21.78 -17.65
C PRO A 936 18.84 -23.29 -17.38
N PHE A 937 17.80 -23.73 -16.68
CA PHE A 937 17.53 -25.15 -16.50
C PHE A 937 17.35 -25.80 -17.89
N PRO A 938 18.10 -26.85 -18.25
CA PRO A 938 17.95 -27.47 -19.57
C PRO A 938 16.55 -28.11 -19.68
N PRO A 939 15.75 -27.81 -20.74
CA PRO A 939 16.07 -27.14 -22.00
C PRO A 939 15.53 -25.69 -22.11
N VAL A 940 15.14 -25.05 -21.01
CA VAL A 940 14.51 -23.73 -21.00
C VAL A 940 15.43 -22.68 -21.63
N LYS A 941 14.83 -21.79 -22.42
CA LYS A 941 15.55 -20.73 -23.15
C LYS A 941 15.25 -19.38 -22.53
N PHE A 942 16.29 -18.71 -22.04
CA PHE A 942 16.22 -17.32 -21.61
C PHE A 942 16.94 -16.41 -22.58
N GLU A 943 16.34 -15.25 -22.83
CA GLU A 943 16.98 -14.17 -23.57
C GLU A 943 16.93 -12.85 -22.80
N ILE A 944 17.84 -11.94 -23.16
CA ILE A 944 17.89 -10.59 -22.61
C ILE A 944 17.63 -9.61 -23.75
N LEU A 945 16.48 -8.94 -23.70
CA LEU A 945 16.03 -8.04 -24.75
C LEU A 945 16.21 -6.58 -24.35
N ASP A 946 16.54 -5.72 -25.32
CA ASP A 946 16.48 -4.27 -25.15
C ASP A 946 15.04 -3.75 -25.21
N GLU A 947 14.87 -2.43 -25.12
CA GLU A 947 13.55 -1.79 -25.16
C GLU A 947 12.82 -1.95 -26.51
N LYS A 948 13.55 -2.28 -27.58
CA LYS A 948 13.01 -2.54 -28.92
C LYS A 948 12.74 -4.02 -29.15
N GLY A 949 12.91 -4.87 -28.13
CA GLY A 949 12.73 -6.32 -28.23
C GLY A 949 13.88 -7.04 -28.93
N LYS A 950 15.04 -6.40 -29.14
CA LYS A 950 16.19 -7.03 -29.78
C LYS A 950 17.12 -7.70 -28.76
N PRO A 951 17.66 -8.91 -29.03
CA PRO A 951 18.63 -9.55 -28.15
C PRO A 951 19.89 -8.72 -27.92
N ILE A 952 20.30 -8.61 -26.67
CA ILE A 952 21.53 -7.92 -26.27
C ILE A 952 22.72 -8.88 -26.38
N LYS A 953 23.59 -8.64 -27.38
CA LYS A 953 24.79 -9.48 -27.64
C LYS A 953 26.01 -9.08 -26.81
N LYS A 954 26.09 -7.83 -26.32
CA LYS A 954 27.24 -7.34 -25.55
C LYS A 954 27.17 -7.86 -24.11
N ALA A 955 28.24 -8.53 -23.65
CA ALA A 955 28.35 -8.99 -22.26
C ALA A 955 28.22 -7.81 -21.29
N LYS A 956 27.61 -8.05 -20.13
CA LYS A 956 27.35 -7.05 -19.06
C LYS A 956 26.40 -5.90 -19.40
N LYS A 957 25.78 -5.86 -20.59
CA LYS A 957 24.73 -4.87 -20.88
C LYS A 957 23.38 -5.36 -20.34
N GLU A 958 22.73 -4.54 -19.52
CA GLU A 958 21.44 -4.84 -18.90
C GLU A 958 20.27 -4.76 -19.90
N GLY A 959 19.31 -5.66 -19.74
CA GLY A 959 18.03 -5.66 -20.47
C GLY A 959 16.93 -6.41 -19.74
N SER A 960 15.80 -6.60 -20.42
CA SER A 960 14.65 -7.37 -19.94
C SER A 960 14.89 -8.87 -20.08
N LEU A 961 14.85 -9.59 -18.96
CA LEU A 961 14.85 -11.05 -18.98
C LEU A 961 13.53 -11.56 -19.54
N VAL A 962 13.58 -12.47 -20.51
CA VAL A 962 12.41 -13.12 -21.10
C VAL A 962 12.62 -14.62 -21.22
N ILE A 963 11.52 -15.37 -21.27
CA ILE A 963 11.53 -16.81 -21.55
C ILE A 963 10.98 -17.03 -22.96
N LEU A 964 11.66 -17.87 -23.74
CA LEU A 964 11.28 -18.22 -25.11
C LEU A 964 10.65 -19.62 -25.16
N LYS A 965 9.83 -19.87 -26.19
CA LYS A 965 9.23 -21.18 -26.44
C LYS A 965 10.27 -22.26 -26.81
N PRO A 966 9.97 -23.55 -26.54
CA PRO A 966 8.81 -24.04 -25.78
C PRO A 966 8.96 -23.71 -24.28
N PHE A 967 7.88 -23.22 -23.70
CA PHE A 967 7.82 -22.83 -22.28
C PHE A 967 7.88 -24.06 -21.38
N ALA A 968 8.43 -23.90 -20.17
CA ALA A 968 8.53 -25.02 -19.23
C ALA A 968 7.13 -25.54 -18.83
N PRO A 969 6.94 -26.86 -18.64
CA PRO A 969 5.59 -27.44 -18.49
C PRO A 969 4.77 -26.91 -17.32
N GLY A 970 5.43 -26.55 -16.22
CA GLY A 970 4.81 -26.05 -14.99
C GLY A 970 4.52 -24.55 -14.96
N MET A 971 4.88 -23.80 -16.01
CA MET A 971 4.53 -22.38 -16.12
C MET A 971 3.00 -22.16 -16.10
N LEU A 972 2.57 -21.00 -15.62
CA LEU A 972 1.16 -20.64 -15.45
C LEU A 972 0.32 -20.86 -16.73
N ARG A 973 -0.94 -21.28 -16.55
CA ARG A 973 -1.93 -21.39 -17.64
C ARG A 973 -2.84 -20.17 -17.77
N GLY A 974 -2.74 -19.23 -16.82
CA GLY A 974 -3.53 -18.01 -16.83
C GLY A 974 -3.55 -17.30 -15.49
N VAL A 975 -4.28 -16.18 -15.48
CA VAL A 975 -4.78 -15.56 -14.25
C VAL A 975 -6.24 -15.96 -14.12
N TYR A 976 -6.61 -16.51 -12.96
CA TYR A 976 -7.90 -17.11 -12.69
C TYR A 976 -9.03 -16.13 -13.02
N ARG A 977 -9.93 -16.56 -13.91
CA ARG A 977 -11.07 -15.76 -14.41
C ARG A 977 -10.69 -14.38 -14.97
N ASN A 978 -9.44 -14.20 -15.42
CA ASN A 978 -8.94 -12.91 -15.90
C ASN A 978 -7.92 -13.07 -17.06
N PRO A 979 -8.38 -13.51 -18.25
CA PRO A 979 -7.52 -13.73 -19.42
C PRO A 979 -6.88 -12.42 -19.92
N GLU A 980 -7.56 -11.30 -19.79
CA GLU A 980 -7.03 -9.99 -20.20
C GLU A 980 -5.80 -9.61 -19.38
N ARG A 981 -5.84 -9.81 -18.06
CA ARG A 981 -4.71 -9.55 -17.19
C ARG A 981 -3.55 -10.50 -17.46
N TYR A 982 -3.83 -11.76 -17.77
CA TYR A 982 -2.81 -12.71 -18.21
C TYR A 982 -2.07 -12.17 -19.44
N PHE A 983 -2.80 -11.80 -20.49
CA PHE A 983 -2.23 -11.22 -21.70
C PHE A 983 -1.42 -9.95 -21.42
N LYS A 984 -2.07 -8.95 -20.81
CA LYS A 984 -1.47 -7.65 -20.54
C LYS A 984 -0.24 -7.77 -19.66
N THR A 985 -0.24 -8.65 -18.66
CA THR A 985 0.90 -8.73 -17.72
C THR A 985 2.12 -9.37 -18.35
N TYR A 986 1.96 -10.50 -19.06
CA TYR A 986 3.08 -11.37 -19.41
C TYR A 986 3.42 -11.42 -20.90
N TRP A 987 2.49 -11.04 -21.78
CA TRP A 987 2.58 -11.32 -23.22
C TRP A 987 2.51 -10.06 -24.10
N SER A 988 2.04 -8.93 -23.56
CA SER A 988 1.83 -7.73 -24.40
C SER A 988 3.10 -6.94 -24.72
N ARG A 989 4.20 -7.13 -23.98
CA ARG A 989 5.38 -6.25 -24.08
C ARG A 989 6.29 -6.58 -25.28
N PHE A 990 6.51 -7.86 -25.54
CA PHE A 990 7.44 -8.34 -26.57
C PHE A 990 6.77 -9.30 -27.55
N GLY A 991 5.44 -9.21 -27.68
CA GLY A 991 4.61 -10.10 -28.49
C GLY A 991 4.15 -11.34 -27.74
N GLU A 992 3.16 -12.01 -28.31
CA GLU A 992 2.39 -13.08 -27.65
C GLU A 992 3.18 -14.40 -27.48
N GLU A 993 4.33 -14.48 -28.14
CA GLU A 993 5.21 -15.65 -28.23
C GLU A 993 6.39 -15.59 -27.23
N ILE A 994 6.52 -14.50 -26.48
CA ILE A 994 7.63 -14.24 -25.56
C ILE A 994 7.09 -13.91 -24.18
N TYR A 995 7.45 -14.73 -23.18
CA TYR A 995 7.04 -14.50 -21.81
C TYR A 995 7.92 -13.42 -21.17
N TYR A 996 7.32 -12.29 -20.80
CA TYR A 996 7.98 -11.18 -20.11
C TYR A 996 7.98 -11.38 -18.59
N THR A 997 9.16 -11.58 -18.01
CA THR A 997 9.32 -11.83 -16.57
C THR A 997 9.18 -10.56 -15.73
N SER A 998 9.39 -9.38 -16.34
CA SER A 998 9.54 -8.09 -15.66
C SER A 998 10.78 -7.95 -14.75
N ASP A 999 11.74 -8.86 -14.88
CA ASP A 999 13.05 -8.76 -14.23
C ASP A 999 14.13 -8.25 -15.19
N GLY A 1000 15.07 -7.51 -14.63
CA GLY A 1000 16.27 -7.04 -15.32
C GLY A 1000 17.39 -8.06 -15.17
N ALA A 1001 18.19 -8.23 -16.21
CA ALA A 1001 19.33 -9.12 -16.17
C ALA A 1001 20.42 -8.72 -17.16
N PHE A 1002 21.61 -9.29 -16.97
CA PHE A 1002 22.66 -9.35 -17.99
C PHE A 1002 23.36 -10.70 -17.98
N LYS A 1003 23.99 -11.06 -19.11
CA LYS A 1003 24.84 -12.24 -19.26
C LYS A 1003 26.32 -11.85 -19.11
N ASP A 1004 27.10 -12.67 -18.43
CA ASP A 1004 28.56 -12.57 -18.48
C ASP A 1004 29.17 -13.35 -19.66
N LYS A 1005 30.51 -13.32 -19.76
CA LYS A 1005 31.26 -14.00 -20.82
C LYS A 1005 31.10 -15.52 -20.83
N ASN A 1006 30.70 -16.12 -19.71
CA ASN A 1006 30.45 -17.56 -19.58
C ASN A 1006 28.97 -17.91 -19.78
N GLY A 1007 28.13 -16.93 -20.13
CA GLY A 1007 26.68 -17.09 -20.27
C GLY A 1007 25.92 -17.16 -18.94
N LEU A 1008 26.59 -16.94 -17.80
CA LEU A 1008 25.92 -16.89 -16.51
C LEU A 1008 25.04 -15.63 -16.43
N ILE A 1009 23.81 -15.81 -15.98
CA ILE A 1009 22.84 -14.72 -15.87
C ILE A 1009 22.89 -14.16 -14.45
N LYS A 1010 23.11 -12.85 -14.35
CA LYS A 1010 22.91 -12.07 -13.12
C LYS A 1010 21.58 -11.33 -13.22
N ILE A 1011 20.78 -11.47 -12.17
CA ILE A 1011 19.52 -10.74 -12.01
C ILE A 1011 19.84 -9.40 -11.36
N THR A 1012 19.42 -8.30 -12.00
CA THR A 1012 19.67 -6.95 -11.49
C THR A 1012 18.53 -6.42 -10.62
N GLY A 1013 17.43 -7.18 -10.54
CA GLY A 1013 16.23 -6.86 -9.78
C GLY A 1013 15.02 -6.68 -10.68
N ARG A 1014 13.92 -6.17 -10.13
CA ARG A 1014 12.77 -5.77 -10.93
C ARG A 1014 13.18 -4.57 -11.79
N LEU A 1015 12.84 -4.57 -13.07
CA LEU A 1015 13.02 -3.37 -13.90
C LEU A 1015 12.16 -2.19 -13.43
N ASP A 1016 11.17 -2.48 -12.58
CA ASP A 1016 10.38 -1.49 -11.86
C ASP A 1016 11.17 -0.80 -10.70
N ASP A 1017 12.34 -1.34 -10.28
CA ASP A 1017 13.15 -0.93 -9.10
C ASP A 1017 14.53 -0.28 -9.47
N VAL A 1018 14.75 0.16 -10.71
CA VAL A 1018 16.02 0.79 -11.18
C VAL A 1018 16.05 2.30 -10.90
N LEU A 1019 17.19 2.83 -10.43
CA LEU A 1019 17.38 4.27 -10.20
C LEU A 1019 17.81 4.98 -11.48
N LYS A 1020 17.34 6.21 -11.68
CA LYS A 1020 17.82 7.09 -12.77
C LYS A 1020 18.58 8.29 -12.21
N VAL A 1021 19.91 8.21 -12.19
CA VAL A 1021 20.82 9.22 -11.65
C VAL A 1021 21.53 9.93 -12.79
N ALA A 1022 21.24 11.21 -12.98
CA ALA A 1022 21.76 12.08 -14.03
C ALA A 1022 21.64 11.45 -15.44
N GLY A 1023 20.51 10.77 -15.72
CA GLY A 1023 20.27 10.08 -16.99
C GLY A 1023 20.87 8.67 -17.09
N HIS A 1024 21.73 8.26 -16.15
CA HIS A 1024 22.26 6.90 -16.07
C HIS A 1024 21.32 5.99 -15.26
N ARG A 1025 21.11 4.77 -15.74
CA ARG A 1025 20.39 3.73 -14.99
C ARG A 1025 21.37 3.02 -14.06
N LEU A 1026 21.08 3.07 -12.76
CA LEU A 1026 21.87 2.40 -11.73
C LEU A 1026 20.97 1.40 -11.00
N SER A 1027 21.38 0.14 -10.97
CA SER A 1027 20.70 -0.88 -10.18
C SER A 1027 20.99 -0.64 -8.69
N THR A 1028 19.93 -0.70 -7.87
CA THR A 1028 20.07 -0.66 -6.41
C THR A 1028 20.94 -1.81 -5.90
N ALA A 1029 20.86 -2.99 -6.52
CA ALA A 1029 21.65 -4.16 -6.15
C ALA A 1029 23.15 -4.01 -6.47
N GLU A 1030 23.51 -3.23 -7.51
CA GLU A 1030 24.92 -2.96 -7.83
C GLU A 1030 25.55 -2.04 -6.78
N LEU A 1031 24.85 -0.97 -6.41
CA LEU A 1031 25.25 -0.04 -5.36
C LEU A 1031 25.35 -0.71 -3.99
N GLU A 1032 24.40 -1.60 -3.67
CA GLU A 1032 24.42 -2.35 -2.41
C GLU A 1032 25.67 -3.24 -2.30
N ASN A 1033 26.00 -4.00 -3.36
CA ASN A 1033 27.20 -4.84 -3.40
C ASN A 1033 28.49 -4.03 -3.24
N ALA A 1034 28.56 -2.81 -3.78
CA ALA A 1034 29.76 -1.98 -3.63
C ALA A 1034 29.96 -1.50 -2.18
N ILE A 1035 28.87 -1.18 -1.49
CA ILE A 1035 28.90 -0.72 -0.10
C ILE A 1035 29.27 -1.84 0.87
N THR A 1036 28.73 -3.04 0.66
CA THR A 1036 28.94 -4.17 1.56
C THR A 1036 30.35 -4.76 1.49
N LYS A 1037 31.14 -4.41 0.46
CA LYS A 1037 32.58 -4.73 0.40
C LYS A 1037 33.42 -4.01 1.46
N HIS A 1038 32.92 -2.93 2.05
CA HIS A 1038 33.62 -2.24 3.13
C HIS A 1038 33.64 -3.13 4.38
N TYR A 1039 34.83 -3.40 4.95
CA TYR A 1039 35.03 -4.40 6.01
C TYR A 1039 34.14 -4.22 7.25
N ALA A 1040 33.76 -2.98 7.54
CA ALA A 1040 32.91 -2.62 8.68
C ALA A 1040 31.40 -2.76 8.39
N VAL A 1041 30.98 -2.97 7.15
CA VAL A 1041 29.57 -3.04 6.75
C VAL A 1041 29.05 -4.47 6.77
N ASN A 1042 27.91 -4.69 7.41
CA ASN A 1042 27.23 -5.99 7.48
C ASN A 1042 26.26 -6.17 6.30
N GLU A 1043 25.28 -5.27 6.19
CA GLU A 1043 24.31 -5.26 5.10
C GLU A 1043 23.91 -3.83 4.81
N CYS A 1044 23.40 -3.59 3.60
CA CYS A 1044 22.86 -2.29 3.28
C CYS A 1044 21.66 -2.40 2.34
N ALA A 1045 20.93 -1.29 2.25
CA ALA A 1045 19.88 -1.12 1.27
C ALA A 1045 20.01 0.24 0.60
N ILE A 1046 19.87 0.23 -0.72
CA ILE A 1046 19.93 1.41 -1.55
C ILE A 1046 18.54 1.71 -2.08
N VAL A 1047 18.18 2.98 -1.93
CA VAL A 1047 16.93 3.50 -2.45
C VAL A 1047 17.19 4.84 -3.12
N GLY A 1048 16.43 5.11 -4.18
CA GLY A 1048 16.46 6.40 -4.85
C GLY A 1048 15.75 7.43 -4.00
N ALA A 1049 16.41 8.54 -3.71
CA ALA A 1049 15.75 9.75 -3.30
C ALA A 1049 15.73 10.73 -4.48
N PRO A 1050 14.65 11.51 -4.65
CA PRO A 1050 14.63 12.59 -5.63
C PRO A 1050 15.78 13.58 -5.39
N HIS A 1051 16.39 14.08 -6.45
CA HIS A 1051 17.43 15.11 -6.42
C HIS A 1051 17.22 16.10 -7.54
N GLU A 1052 17.23 17.39 -7.23
CA GLU A 1052 16.83 18.46 -8.14
C GLU A 1052 17.63 18.50 -9.46
N ILE A 1053 18.94 18.24 -9.38
CA ILE A 1053 19.83 18.24 -10.56
C ILE A 1053 19.97 16.87 -11.23
N LYS A 1054 20.10 15.79 -10.44
CA LYS A 1054 20.39 14.44 -10.94
C LYS A 1054 19.12 13.61 -11.21
N GLY A 1055 17.93 14.13 -10.96
CA GLY A 1055 16.67 13.37 -11.05
C GLY A 1055 16.45 12.50 -9.82
N GLU A 1056 17.15 11.37 -9.71
CA GLU A 1056 17.30 10.61 -8.47
C GLU A 1056 18.77 10.58 -8.03
N VAL A 1057 19.00 10.34 -6.74
CA VAL A 1057 20.30 10.00 -6.16
C VAL A 1057 20.18 8.80 -5.25
N PRO A 1058 21.24 7.97 -5.14
CA PRO A 1058 21.21 6.83 -4.25
C PRO A 1058 21.39 7.26 -2.80
N ILE A 1059 20.55 6.75 -1.92
CA ILE A 1059 20.69 6.89 -0.47
C ILE A 1059 20.91 5.51 0.13
N ALA A 1060 21.95 5.39 0.93
CA ALA A 1060 22.36 4.15 1.56
C ALA A 1060 21.86 4.06 3.00
N PHE A 1061 21.22 2.96 3.35
CA PHE A 1061 21.00 2.54 4.72
C PHE A 1061 21.95 1.40 5.04
N VAL A 1062 22.83 1.59 6.01
CA VAL A 1062 23.97 0.71 6.28
C VAL A 1062 23.89 0.18 7.70
N VAL A 1063 23.91 -1.14 7.85
CA VAL A 1063 24.09 -1.79 9.14
C VAL A 1063 25.57 -2.13 9.28
N LEU A 1064 26.24 -1.67 10.34
CA LEU A 1064 27.64 -1.98 10.59
C LEU A 1064 27.79 -3.33 11.30
N ARG A 1065 28.86 -4.04 10.97
CA ARG A 1065 29.29 -5.28 11.63
C ARG A 1065 30.17 -4.96 12.85
N PHE A 1066 31.11 -4.01 12.70
CA PHE A 1066 32.02 -3.56 13.75
C PHE A 1066 32.31 -2.06 13.58
N GLY A 1067 32.77 -1.39 14.64
CA GLY A 1067 33.08 0.04 14.63
C GLY A 1067 31.88 0.94 14.95
N ARG A 1068 32.16 2.20 15.33
CA ARG A 1068 31.12 3.18 15.68
C ARG A 1068 30.74 4.03 14.45
N PRO A 1069 29.44 4.34 14.26
CA PRO A 1069 29.01 5.32 13.27
C PRO A 1069 29.73 6.67 13.47
N ASN A 1070 30.53 7.10 12.50
CA ASN A 1070 31.19 8.40 12.49
C ASN A 1070 31.38 8.90 11.04
N GLU A 1071 31.76 10.16 10.87
CA GLU A 1071 31.93 10.76 9.54
C GLU A 1071 33.08 10.09 8.75
N LYS A 1072 34.16 9.67 9.42
CA LYS A 1072 35.26 8.93 8.79
C LYS A 1072 34.79 7.63 8.13
N MET A 1073 33.99 6.83 8.84
CA MET A 1073 33.40 5.57 8.35
C MET A 1073 32.46 5.81 7.15
N LYS A 1074 31.71 6.91 7.18
CA LYS A 1074 30.83 7.31 6.07
C LYS A 1074 31.61 7.70 4.83
N GLU A 1075 32.70 8.44 4.98
CA GLU A 1075 33.61 8.76 3.87
C GLU A 1075 34.28 7.52 3.30
N GLU A 1076 34.78 6.61 4.14
CA GLU A 1076 35.38 5.33 3.70
C GLU A 1076 34.40 4.49 2.87
N ILE A 1077 33.15 4.34 3.31
CA ILE A 1077 32.09 3.64 2.56
C ILE A 1077 31.78 4.34 1.24
N ILE A 1078 31.69 5.67 1.23
CA ILE A 1078 31.44 6.43 0.01
C ILE A 1078 32.58 6.26 -0.99
N GLN A 1079 33.84 6.30 -0.54
CA GLN A 1079 35.00 6.08 -1.39
C GLN A 1079 35.05 4.65 -1.93
N GLN A 1080 34.61 3.66 -1.13
CA GLN A 1080 34.46 2.28 -1.61
C GLN A 1080 33.50 2.19 -2.80
N VAL A 1081 32.36 2.89 -2.78
CA VAL A 1081 31.42 2.92 -3.93
C VAL A 1081 32.02 3.62 -5.14
N VAL A 1082 32.73 4.73 -4.92
CA VAL A 1082 33.38 5.48 -6.00
C VAL A 1082 34.48 4.66 -6.67
N LYS A 1083 35.27 3.90 -5.88
CA LYS A 1083 36.30 2.99 -6.38
C LYS A 1083 35.74 1.84 -7.20
N GLU A 1084 34.62 1.25 -6.77
CA GLU A 1084 34.04 0.05 -7.38
C GLU A 1084 33.16 0.34 -8.61
N ILE A 1085 32.40 1.44 -8.59
CA ILE A 1085 31.43 1.76 -9.65
C ILE A 1085 31.77 3.07 -10.36
N GLY A 1086 32.15 4.09 -9.60
CA GLY A 1086 32.53 5.40 -10.14
C GLY A 1086 31.79 6.58 -9.49
N PRO A 1087 32.21 7.82 -9.77
CA PRO A 1087 31.69 9.03 -9.11
C PRO A 1087 30.18 9.26 -9.28
N ILE A 1088 29.60 8.75 -10.38
CA ILE A 1088 28.16 8.87 -10.69
C ILE A 1088 27.29 8.08 -9.71
N ALA A 1089 27.83 7.01 -9.12
CA ALA A 1089 27.17 6.08 -8.21
C ALA A 1089 27.32 6.48 -6.73
N LYS A 1090 27.99 7.61 -6.45
CA LYS A 1090 28.23 8.12 -5.11
C LYS A 1090 26.92 8.23 -4.32
N PRO A 1091 26.76 7.50 -3.19
CA PRO A 1091 25.62 7.67 -2.30
C PRO A 1091 25.55 9.13 -1.84
N TYR A 1092 24.42 9.77 -2.05
CA TYR A 1092 24.21 11.16 -1.65
C TYR A 1092 24.13 11.29 -0.13
N LYS A 1093 23.63 10.25 0.55
CA LYS A 1093 23.62 10.16 2.00
C LYS A 1093 23.77 8.71 2.44
N VAL A 1094 24.43 8.52 3.58
CA VAL A 1094 24.59 7.23 4.25
C VAL A 1094 23.99 7.35 5.64
N TYR A 1095 23.04 6.48 5.96
CA TYR A 1095 22.41 6.36 7.26
C TYR A 1095 22.86 5.07 7.92
N PHE A 1096 23.51 5.16 9.07
CA PHE A 1096 23.87 3.98 9.86
C PHE A 1096 22.67 3.53 10.70
N VAL A 1097 22.21 2.30 10.52
CA VAL A 1097 21.01 1.76 11.16
C VAL A 1097 21.29 0.42 11.85
N GLU A 1098 20.52 0.09 12.89
CA GLU A 1098 20.69 -1.18 13.63
C GLU A 1098 20.14 -2.40 12.88
N ASP A 1099 19.12 -2.20 12.03
CA ASP A 1099 18.50 -3.24 11.22
C ASP A 1099 17.75 -2.62 10.04
N LEU A 1100 17.45 -3.42 9.02
CA LEU A 1100 16.65 -3.03 7.85
C LEU A 1100 15.26 -3.68 7.92
N PRO A 1101 14.19 -3.03 7.39
CA PRO A 1101 12.85 -3.60 7.40
C PRO A 1101 12.77 -4.79 6.43
N LYS A 1102 12.42 -5.96 6.95
CA LYS A 1102 12.54 -7.26 6.29
C LYS A 1102 11.22 -8.03 6.36
N THR A 1103 10.83 -8.71 5.28
CA THR A 1103 9.67 -9.62 5.31
C THR A 1103 9.94 -10.87 6.18
N ARG A 1104 8.98 -11.78 6.34
CA ARG A 1104 9.23 -13.10 6.97
C ARG A 1104 10.11 -14.04 6.15
N SER A 1105 10.14 -13.90 4.83
CA SER A 1105 11.20 -14.48 3.97
C SER A 1105 12.53 -13.72 4.09
N GLY A 1106 12.55 -12.77 5.03
CA GLY A 1106 13.55 -11.78 5.26
C GLY A 1106 13.63 -10.70 4.17
N LYS A 1107 13.20 -10.89 2.91
CA LYS A 1107 13.36 -9.89 1.82
C LYS A 1107 13.35 -8.43 2.27
N ILE A 1108 14.41 -7.66 2.00
CA ILE A 1108 14.49 -6.26 2.41
C ILE A 1108 13.40 -5.47 1.69
N MET A 1109 12.54 -4.83 2.47
CA MET A 1109 11.47 -4.00 1.97
C MET A 1109 11.99 -2.61 1.62
N ARG A 1110 12.77 -2.49 0.55
CA ARG A 1110 13.32 -1.23 0.02
C ARG A 1110 12.24 -0.17 -0.23
N ARG A 1111 11.03 -0.61 -0.58
CA ARG A 1111 9.84 0.25 -0.66
C ARG A 1111 9.60 1.03 0.64
N ILE A 1112 9.75 0.39 1.80
CA ILE A 1112 9.58 1.00 3.12
C ILE A 1112 10.70 2.01 3.38
N LEU A 1113 11.95 1.64 3.14
CA LEU A 1113 13.10 2.56 3.27
C LEU A 1113 13.00 3.78 2.36
N LYS A 1114 12.61 3.58 1.08
CA LYS A 1114 12.37 4.65 0.11
C LYS A 1114 11.27 5.57 0.63
N ARG A 1115 10.16 4.99 1.10
CA ARG A 1115 9.05 5.72 1.73
C ARG A 1115 9.48 6.50 2.97
N MET A 1116 10.32 5.92 3.84
CA MET A 1116 10.84 6.61 5.03
C MET A 1116 11.69 7.83 4.67
N LEU A 1117 12.61 7.71 3.70
CA LEU A 1117 13.46 8.83 3.27
C LEU A 1117 12.66 9.99 2.69
N ILE A 1118 11.62 9.68 1.92
CA ILE A 1118 10.78 10.67 1.26
C ILE A 1118 9.59 11.11 2.15
N GLY A 1119 9.49 10.58 3.38
CA GLY A 1119 8.44 10.97 4.35
C GLY A 1119 7.04 10.43 4.05
N GLN A 1120 6.93 9.33 3.30
CA GLN A 1120 5.69 8.64 2.92
C GLN A 1120 5.26 7.56 3.92
N GLU A 1121 3.96 7.23 3.92
CA GLU A 1121 3.41 6.13 4.71
C GLU A 1121 3.82 4.76 4.16
N LEU A 1122 4.20 3.82 5.04
CA LEU A 1122 4.92 2.59 4.66
C LEU A 1122 4.05 1.57 3.89
N GLY A 1123 2.73 1.75 3.93
CA GLY A 1123 1.73 0.83 3.38
C GLY A 1123 1.59 -0.43 4.24
N ASP A 1124 1.11 -1.54 3.66
CA ASP A 1124 1.01 -2.81 4.40
C ASP A 1124 2.39 -3.28 4.88
N ILE A 1125 2.55 -3.28 6.20
CA ILE A 1125 3.72 -3.77 6.94
C ILE A 1125 3.45 -5.13 7.61
N SER A 1126 2.27 -5.71 7.44
CA SER A 1126 1.88 -6.98 8.09
C SER A 1126 2.75 -8.17 7.67
N THR A 1127 3.43 -8.05 6.53
CA THR A 1127 4.39 -9.04 6.02
C THR A 1127 5.78 -8.95 6.65
N LEU A 1128 6.07 -7.91 7.46
CA LEU A 1128 7.37 -7.73 8.09
C LEU A 1128 7.62 -8.76 9.20
N ALA A 1129 8.88 -9.21 9.29
CA ALA A 1129 9.38 -10.01 10.40
C ALA A 1129 9.79 -9.15 11.60
N ASN A 1130 10.29 -7.94 11.32
CA ASN A 1130 10.87 -7.01 12.29
C ASN A 1130 10.25 -5.60 12.18
N PRO A 1131 8.93 -5.43 12.37
CA PRO A 1131 8.27 -4.13 12.25
C PRO A 1131 8.88 -3.04 13.16
N GLU A 1132 9.48 -3.41 14.28
CA GLU A 1132 10.20 -2.53 15.21
C GLU A 1132 11.41 -1.81 14.58
N SER A 1133 12.02 -2.37 13.53
CA SER A 1133 13.17 -1.75 12.86
C SER A 1133 12.79 -0.39 12.24
N ILE A 1134 11.53 -0.23 11.83
CA ILE A 1134 11.01 1.00 11.23
C ILE A 1134 11.17 2.18 12.17
N GLU A 1135 10.78 2.02 13.44
CA GLU A 1135 10.74 3.13 14.39
C GLU A 1135 12.16 3.59 14.75
N LYS A 1136 13.10 2.65 14.84
CA LYS A 1136 14.52 2.93 15.04
C LYS A 1136 15.13 3.68 13.86
N ILE A 1137 14.85 3.25 12.63
CA ILE A 1137 15.36 3.92 11.43
C ILE A 1137 14.76 5.33 11.29
N ARG A 1138 13.49 5.56 11.68
CA ARG A 1138 12.88 6.91 11.67
C ARG A 1138 13.66 7.90 12.52
N LYS A 1139 14.02 7.51 13.75
CA LYS A 1139 14.82 8.34 14.66
C LYS A 1139 16.16 8.76 14.03
N ILE A 1140 16.80 7.86 13.30
CA ILE A 1140 18.10 8.11 12.64
C ILE A 1140 17.97 8.99 11.40
N VAL A 1141 16.90 8.80 10.61
CA VAL A 1141 16.67 9.61 9.40
C VAL A 1141 16.25 11.04 9.75
N GLY A 1142 15.78 11.26 11.00
CA GLY A 1142 15.28 12.53 11.49
C GLY A 1142 13.91 12.89 10.90
N LYS A 1143 13.12 11.88 10.54
CA LYS A 1143 11.84 12.00 9.84
C LYS A 1143 10.76 11.08 10.39
#